data_AF-A0A7C3SVB0-F1
#
_entry.id   AF-A0A7C3SVB0-F1
#
_cell.length_a   1.000
_cell.length_b   1.000
_cell.length_c   1.000
_cell.angle_alpha   90.00
_cell.angle_beta   90.00
_cell.angle_gamma   90.00
#
_symmetry.space_group_name_H-M   'P 1'
#
loop_
_entity.id
_entity.type
_entity.pdbx_description
1 polymer ?
#
loop_
_entity_poly.entity_id
_entity_poly.type
_entity_poly.pdbx_seq_one_letter_code
_entity_poly.pdbx_strand_id
1 'polypeptide(L)'
;MNLFIGTKLKEGLLKEFNKSFIAWDYPALSPQSSQIIQKCNFNGIASNISSQSIPPLAYWRAPAGNSVISRILKTPPPFRNFREVKKWAFISHAEIEPLIPEIDMLVLENSSPFLNMNLLPDLKNEIPPFYFQGNGSSEFFEEIQGYLNSRGNIETIPNIFQPVYAKENLTDILSNVLLKTCLYKFEENLLQAQTSATIAGIFGMSYPGEVISRLWTILLQTADPYVINNKLSENEASSLLSQLCTGIRDTEKIIQRTMKPIADNVNTLTYITDNKPNSQSIVIFNPNTSVKTLPITVDVSIPNPQFSLVSTDGKPIPCQIYSTQEETSSTTTYQVQFVAEEVPPYGVKTFYLIPDKKAPQSVKVTDNFIENEFMLVRINNKTGNITQIIDKTSGKDIVPPEGNFDMIGFSNPDKGNFTPFSDTLSKYETFKSDLLQRIVIQFESKKGTLTKEYCLYQKVNQIYCYHYFTPTEEMAENSLASTFNLASEGNIPIYGSQSFAFTSLPTYSNTKDNRSLFFAHRFFAEGKGDCIKTEDNRYIPFSNVSIIKSDENIVPILQNLIRKTLWNRGIPSETASIQDWAMIKGEKSPFYIWAGTAKSYENIKAWIAETHPDLNNEIIKRSEVGTPFLIQTQRDNSQYNILGFIANTPEKLGAVINNFLKMLDQRGEFIIPSAVSKGDGTKIPNYGLALMFNGTKLVSTDSNKSFYLYHGYINTQKYPPKINAIPIFYRIYPFSGHWLQTDIIQQSNEKPLLYAITGVHGGPWANNSSFLSLDNPNIYISSIKPMGTGIPLIQSEQQNPTDMFIARLNAIGNQKQNCILSSSFTINNIQALTPLEAPDTSSINLKEQPINFSPWDIQTFSISLKKVTAPNRIPFEMKDICYSNSDYLTYPLQNGFDSPIIKISQLDTSSSTNIQLTIGNINAKETVQGTVFLETPDNCILKTSQIPYNLPPLTAIQHTIPYEQSEREGPSPTINAWTEVNGKTIRTFLSNNDFPAKISYEKSAAQVKVTIENTQSIPIYGSITWISLRYSPITHDTKYNQFTKPENTDIYIKPHETNSYTFLPQDTSLLDTTIARIQINNKIQFLPIQ
;
A
#
# COMPACT_ATOMS: atom_id res chain seq x y z
N MET A 1 -8.83 -11.78 -6.73
CA MET A 1 -10.17 -11.44 -7.25
C MET A 1 -10.68 -12.44 -8.27
N ASN A 2 -9.85 -12.91 -9.23
CA ASN A 2 -10.24 -13.91 -10.24
C ASN A 2 -10.97 -15.14 -9.65
N LEU A 3 -10.34 -15.85 -8.71
CA LEU A 3 -10.96 -17.01 -8.04
C LEU A 3 -12.26 -16.66 -7.31
N PHE A 4 -12.33 -15.48 -6.68
CA PHE A 4 -13.51 -15.04 -5.93
C PHE A 4 -14.71 -14.82 -6.86
N ILE A 5 -14.55 -13.97 -7.89
CA ILE A 5 -15.61 -13.67 -8.86
C ILE A 5 -15.99 -14.93 -9.64
N GLY A 6 -15.00 -15.69 -10.15
CA GLY A 6 -15.26 -16.91 -10.92
C GLY A 6 -16.02 -17.96 -10.11
N THR A 7 -15.68 -18.14 -8.83
CA THR A 7 -16.38 -19.06 -7.93
C THR A 7 -17.81 -18.58 -7.67
N LYS A 8 -17.99 -17.31 -7.27
CA LYS A 8 -19.31 -16.76 -6.97
C LYS A 8 -20.24 -16.75 -8.18
N LEU A 9 -19.71 -16.52 -9.39
CA LEU A 9 -20.45 -16.65 -10.65
C LEU A 9 -20.98 -18.07 -10.85
N LYS A 10 -20.13 -19.08 -10.69
CA LYS A 10 -20.51 -20.49 -10.85
C LYS A 10 -21.54 -20.93 -9.80
N GLU A 11 -21.32 -20.56 -8.53
CA GLU A 11 -22.25 -20.85 -7.44
C GLU A 11 -23.64 -20.24 -7.69
N GLY A 12 -23.71 -18.97 -8.10
CA GLY A 12 -24.99 -18.30 -8.28
C GLY A 12 -25.72 -18.62 -9.59
N LEU A 13 -24.99 -18.86 -10.70
CA LEU A 13 -25.60 -19.12 -12.01
C LEU A 13 -25.78 -20.61 -12.31
N LEU A 14 -24.76 -21.42 -12.03
CA LEU A 14 -24.75 -22.85 -12.40
C LEU A 14 -25.13 -23.75 -11.24
N LYS A 15 -25.12 -23.25 -9.98
CA LYS A 15 -25.24 -24.06 -8.76
C LYS A 15 -24.20 -25.19 -8.69
N GLU A 16 -23.09 -25.02 -9.41
CA GLU A 16 -21.99 -25.95 -9.49
C GLU A 16 -20.73 -25.32 -8.89
N PHE A 17 -19.98 -26.10 -8.13
CA PHE A 17 -18.68 -25.68 -7.60
C PHE A 17 -17.63 -26.74 -7.95
N ASN A 18 -16.80 -26.43 -8.95
CA ASN A 18 -15.70 -27.28 -9.36
C ASN A 18 -14.48 -26.93 -8.49
N LYS A 19 -14.06 -27.86 -7.62
CA LYS A 19 -12.93 -27.76 -6.66
C LYS A 19 -11.56 -28.02 -7.29
N SER A 20 -11.40 -27.89 -8.61
CA SER A 20 -10.09 -27.98 -9.27
C SER A 20 -9.74 -26.68 -9.99
N PHE A 21 -8.46 -26.29 -9.94
CA PHE A 21 -7.95 -25.14 -10.70
C PHE A 21 -7.32 -25.62 -12.02
N ILE A 22 -7.76 -25.08 -13.15
CA ILE A 22 -7.23 -25.41 -14.49
C ILE A 22 -6.39 -24.23 -14.97
N ALA A 23 -5.08 -24.45 -15.08
CA ALA A 23 -4.09 -23.48 -15.56
C ALA A 23 -3.53 -23.92 -16.92
N TRP A 24 -4.41 -23.94 -17.92
CA TRP A 24 -4.07 -24.38 -19.27
C TRP A 24 -3.54 -23.22 -20.12
N ASP A 25 -2.42 -23.43 -20.83
CA ASP A 25 -1.63 -22.45 -21.58
C ASP A 25 -1.18 -21.22 -20.77
N TYR A 26 -1.06 -21.36 -19.46
CA TYR A 26 -0.48 -20.31 -18.64
C TYR A 26 1.04 -20.23 -18.91
N PRO A 27 1.61 -19.03 -19.16
CA PRO A 27 3.05 -18.92 -19.41
C PRO A 27 3.87 -19.19 -18.14
N ALA A 28 3.26 -18.98 -16.97
CA ALA A 28 3.86 -19.30 -15.68
C ALA A 28 2.84 -19.28 -14.54
N LEU A 29 3.25 -19.85 -13.40
CA LEU A 29 2.51 -19.82 -12.15
C LEU A 29 3.42 -19.31 -11.02
N SER A 30 2.91 -18.34 -10.27
CA SER A 30 3.64 -17.73 -9.16
C SER A 30 3.82 -18.72 -7.99
N PRO A 31 4.93 -18.66 -7.24
CA PRO A 31 5.17 -19.51 -6.05
C PRO A 31 4.01 -19.59 -5.05
N GLN A 32 3.31 -18.46 -4.84
CA GLN A 32 2.23 -18.33 -3.87
C GLN A 32 0.87 -18.86 -4.39
N SER A 33 0.76 -19.21 -5.68
CA SER A 33 -0.53 -19.69 -6.20
C SER A 33 -0.97 -20.99 -5.51
N SER A 34 -0.05 -21.88 -5.15
CA SER A 34 -0.35 -23.12 -4.41
C SER A 34 -1.03 -22.83 -3.06
N GLN A 35 -0.57 -21.81 -2.33
CA GLN A 35 -1.22 -21.37 -1.08
C GLN A 35 -2.61 -20.81 -1.34
N ILE A 36 -2.76 -19.91 -2.32
CA ILE A 36 -4.04 -19.25 -2.61
C ILE A 36 -5.08 -20.30 -3.04
N ILE A 37 -4.70 -21.23 -3.93
CA ILE A 37 -5.56 -22.32 -4.42
C ILE A 37 -6.01 -23.19 -3.24
N GLN A 38 -5.08 -23.63 -2.39
CA GLN A 38 -5.42 -24.45 -1.22
C GLN A 38 -6.34 -23.70 -0.24
N LYS A 39 -6.06 -22.43 0.07
CA LYS A 39 -6.89 -21.64 1.00
C LYS A 39 -8.28 -21.33 0.45
N CYS A 40 -8.45 -21.35 -0.87
CA CYS A 40 -9.76 -21.30 -1.53
C CYS A 40 -10.48 -22.66 -1.57
N ASN A 41 -9.95 -23.70 -0.89
CA ASN A 41 -10.53 -25.04 -0.81
C ASN A 41 -10.62 -25.78 -2.16
N PHE A 42 -9.65 -25.56 -3.05
CA PHE A 42 -9.46 -26.38 -4.25
C PHE A 42 -8.57 -27.59 -3.94
N ASN A 43 -8.93 -28.76 -4.48
CA ASN A 43 -8.29 -30.06 -4.23
C ASN A 43 -7.02 -30.28 -5.06
N GLY A 44 -6.88 -29.58 -6.20
CA GLY A 44 -5.76 -29.78 -7.11
C GLY A 44 -5.65 -28.75 -8.22
N ILE A 45 -4.51 -28.77 -8.92
CA ILE A 45 -4.23 -27.98 -10.12
C ILE A 45 -3.91 -28.89 -11.30
N ALA A 46 -4.56 -28.65 -12.43
CA ALA A 46 -4.20 -29.23 -13.73
C ALA A 46 -3.55 -28.16 -14.61
N SER A 47 -2.45 -28.48 -15.26
CA SER A 47 -1.79 -27.55 -16.19
C SER A 47 -1.08 -28.30 -17.32
N ASN A 48 -0.71 -27.59 -18.37
CA ASN A 48 0.18 -28.09 -19.42
C ASN A 48 1.57 -27.42 -19.41
N ILE A 49 1.90 -26.76 -18.30
CA ILE A 49 3.18 -26.10 -18.11
C ILE A 49 4.25 -27.17 -17.86
N SER A 50 4.97 -27.55 -18.90
CA SER A 50 6.02 -28.57 -18.81
C SER A 50 7.41 -27.97 -18.82
N SER A 51 8.29 -28.51 -17.97
CA SER A 51 9.74 -28.29 -18.00
C SER A 51 10.46 -29.59 -17.64
N GLN A 52 11.73 -29.73 -18.03
CA GLN A 52 12.48 -30.99 -17.86
C GLN A 52 12.63 -31.45 -16.40
N SER A 53 12.46 -30.55 -15.42
CA SER A 53 12.66 -30.84 -13.99
C SER A 53 11.37 -31.01 -13.19
N ILE A 54 10.18 -30.87 -13.81
CA ILE A 54 8.91 -30.97 -13.09
C ILE A 54 8.24 -32.32 -13.34
N PRO A 55 7.93 -33.11 -12.28
CA PRO A 55 7.25 -34.39 -12.42
C PRO A 55 5.81 -34.24 -12.95
N PRO A 56 5.27 -35.23 -13.68
CA PRO A 56 3.91 -35.22 -14.23
C PRO A 56 2.82 -35.21 -13.14
N LEU A 57 3.15 -35.70 -11.94
CA LEU A 57 2.32 -35.62 -10.73
C LEU A 57 3.20 -35.28 -9.52
N ALA A 58 2.87 -34.22 -8.79
CA ALA A 58 3.64 -33.78 -7.62
C ALA A 58 2.82 -32.90 -6.66
N TYR A 59 3.26 -32.81 -5.41
CA TYR A 59 2.83 -31.75 -4.50
C TYR A 59 3.58 -30.46 -4.82
N TRP A 60 2.85 -29.44 -5.25
CA TRP A 60 3.40 -28.10 -5.40
C TRP A 60 3.33 -27.36 -4.07
N ARG A 61 4.50 -27.02 -3.51
CA ARG A 61 4.65 -26.48 -2.15
C ARG A 61 4.77 -24.95 -2.20
N ALA A 62 3.96 -24.28 -1.40
CA ALA A 62 4.10 -22.86 -1.13
C ALA A 62 5.25 -22.61 -0.15
N PRO A 63 5.88 -21.42 -0.18
CA PRO A 63 6.84 -21.00 0.86
C PRO A 63 6.26 -20.96 2.28
N ALA A 64 4.93 -20.83 2.40
CA ALA A 64 4.25 -20.92 3.70
C ALA A 64 4.08 -22.35 4.23
N GLY A 65 4.44 -23.37 3.44
CA GLY A 65 4.27 -24.79 3.78
C GLY A 65 2.96 -25.41 3.28
N ASN A 66 2.00 -24.59 2.84
CA ASN A 66 0.81 -25.01 2.11
C ASN A 66 1.18 -25.85 0.87
N SER A 67 0.28 -26.71 0.42
CA SER A 67 0.51 -27.53 -0.77
C SER A 67 -0.77 -27.87 -1.51
N VAL A 68 -0.65 -28.01 -2.82
CA VAL A 68 -1.71 -28.50 -3.71
C VAL A 68 -1.15 -29.60 -4.60
N ILE A 69 -1.94 -30.63 -4.89
CA ILE A 69 -1.54 -31.67 -5.86
C ILE A 69 -1.60 -31.05 -7.26
N SER A 70 -0.52 -31.21 -8.01
CA SER A 70 -0.37 -30.74 -9.39
C SER A 70 -0.30 -31.91 -10.35
N ARG A 71 -1.16 -31.90 -11.38
CA ARG A 71 -1.11 -32.80 -12.54
C ARG A 71 -0.69 -31.99 -13.76
N ILE A 72 0.47 -32.33 -14.32
CA ILE A 72 1.01 -31.68 -15.52
C ILE A 72 0.81 -32.60 -16.71
N LEU A 73 0.01 -32.15 -17.67
CA LEU A 73 -0.38 -32.89 -18.86
C LEU A 73 0.32 -32.32 -20.09
N LYS A 74 0.53 -33.16 -21.10
CA LYS A 74 0.90 -32.66 -22.44
C LYS A 74 -0.35 -32.15 -23.14
N THR A 75 -0.22 -31.06 -23.89
CA THR A 75 -1.31 -30.58 -24.75
C THR A 75 -1.70 -31.67 -25.75
N PRO A 76 -2.97 -32.10 -25.77
CA PRO A 76 -3.41 -33.16 -26.68
C PRO A 76 -3.39 -32.66 -28.13
N PRO A 77 -3.07 -33.53 -29.10
CA PRO A 77 -3.30 -33.21 -30.51
C PRO A 77 -4.80 -33.17 -30.80
N PRO A 78 -5.23 -32.50 -31.90
CA PRO A 78 -6.60 -32.62 -32.37
C PRO A 78 -6.89 -34.07 -32.75
N PHE A 79 -7.91 -34.67 -32.13
CA PHE A 79 -8.29 -36.06 -32.34
C PHE A 79 -9.25 -36.21 -33.52
N ARG A 80 -8.97 -37.18 -34.40
CA ARG A 80 -9.82 -37.50 -35.56
C ARG A 80 -10.78 -38.65 -35.29
N ASN A 81 -10.45 -39.52 -34.34
CA ASN A 81 -11.21 -40.73 -34.02
C ASN A 81 -10.92 -41.20 -32.58
N PHE A 82 -11.74 -42.11 -32.08
CA PHE A 82 -11.61 -42.67 -30.73
C PHE A 82 -10.25 -43.34 -30.47
N ARG A 83 -9.69 -44.04 -31.46
CA ARG A 83 -8.44 -44.77 -31.30
C ARG A 83 -7.28 -43.85 -30.91
N GLU A 84 -7.30 -42.61 -31.40
CA GLU A 84 -6.32 -41.58 -31.06
C GLU A 84 -6.51 -41.05 -29.62
N VAL A 85 -7.76 -40.85 -29.18
CA VAL A 85 -8.07 -40.48 -27.79
C VAL A 85 -7.58 -41.55 -26.82
N LYS A 86 -7.89 -42.83 -27.09
CA LYS A 86 -7.45 -43.98 -26.28
C LYS A 86 -5.93 -44.08 -26.22
N LYS A 87 -5.26 -43.95 -27.37
CA LYS A 87 -3.80 -43.97 -27.45
C LYS A 87 -3.18 -42.85 -26.61
N TRP A 88 -3.74 -41.64 -26.66
CA TRP A 88 -3.25 -40.51 -25.89
C TRP A 88 -3.47 -40.69 -24.39
N ALA A 89 -4.65 -41.16 -23.98
CA ALA A 89 -4.94 -41.47 -22.58
C ALA A 89 -3.97 -42.51 -22.01
N PHE A 90 -3.64 -43.55 -22.78
CA PHE A 90 -2.63 -44.54 -22.39
C PHE A 90 -1.24 -43.91 -22.23
N ILE A 91 -0.82 -43.06 -23.18
CA ILE A 91 0.46 -42.35 -23.11
C ILE A 91 0.52 -41.43 -21.88
N SER A 92 -0.56 -40.69 -21.61
CA SER A 92 -0.68 -39.79 -20.46
C SER A 92 -0.61 -40.55 -19.13
N HIS A 93 -1.35 -41.66 -19.01
CA HIS A 93 -1.41 -42.47 -17.80
C HIS A 93 -0.08 -43.15 -17.50
N ALA A 94 0.63 -43.64 -18.53
CA ALA A 94 1.95 -44.25 -18.37
C ALA A 94 2.99 -43.33 -17.68
N GLU A 95 2.80 -41.99 -17.73
CA GLU A 95 3.66 -41.04 -17.02
C GLU A 95 3.47 -41.05 -15.50
N ILE A 96 2.29 -41.46 -15.02
CA ILE A 96 1.94 -41.47 -13.59
C ILE A 96 1.67 -42.86 -13.02
N GLU A 97 1.54 -43.89 -13.87
CA GLU A 97 1.29 -45.29 -13.49
C GLU A 97 2.21 -45.79 -12.34
N PRO A 98 3.53 -45.48 -12.31
CA PRO A 98 4.39 -45.89 -11.20
C PRO A 98 4.03 -45.28 -9.85
N LEU A 99 3.29 -44.17 -9.85
CA LEU A 99 2.83 -43.44 -8.66
C LEU A 99 1.38 -43.82 -8.33
N ILE A 100 0.50 -43.82 -9.35
CA ILE A 100 -0.94 -44.05 -9.23
C ILE A 100 -1.40 -44.88 -10.45
N PRO A 101 -1.61 -46.20 -10.28
CA PRO A 101 -1.97 -47.08 -11.38
C PRO A 101 -3.47 -47.11 -11.68
N GLU A 102 -4.36 -46.64 -10.79
CA GLU A 102 -5.80 -46.87 -10.96
C GLU A 102 -6.55 -45.80 -11.77
N ILE A 103 -6.09 -44.54 -11.78
CA ILE A 103 -6.82 -43.43 -12.40
C ILE A 103 -5.91 -42.34 -12.99
N ASP A 104 -6.32 -41.75 -14.13
CA ASP A 104 -5.77 -40.51 -14.67
C ASP A 104 -6.89 -39.60 -15.18
N MET A 105 -6.57 -38.32 -15.39
CA MET A 105 -7.46 -37.33 -15.98
C MET A 105 -7.00 -36.99 -17.41
N LEU A 106 -7.96 -36.83 -18.31
CA LEU A 106 -7.74 -36.35 -19.67
C LEU A 106 -8.41 -34.98 -19.86
N VAL A 107 -7.66 -33.99 -20.32
CA VAL A 107 -8.21 -32.69 -20.75
C VAL A 107 -8.40 -32.72 -22.26
N LEU A 108 -9.60 -32.41 -22.73
CA LEU A 108 -9.95 -32.34 -24.15
C LEU A 108 -10.22 -30.89 -24.54
N GLU A 109 -9.39 -30.32 -25.41
CA GLU A 109 -9.66 -29.01 -25.99
C GLU A 109 -10.71 -29.13 -27.10
N ASN A 110 -11.73 -28.28 -27.03
CA ASN A 110 -12.74 -28.18 -28.08
C ASN A 110 -12.26 -27.28 -29.23
N SER A 111 -11.06 -27.56 -29.77
CA SER A 111 -10.46 -26.80 -30.88
C SER A 111 -10.90 -27.30 -32.25
N SER A 112 -11.78 -28.31 -32.32
CA SER A 112 -12.27 -28.90 -33.57
C SER A 112 -13.81 -29.03 -33.55
N PRO A 113 -14.53 -28.69 -34.65
CA PRO A 113 -15.99 -28.84 -34.73
C PRO A 113 -16.49 -30.30 -34.73
N PHE A 114 -15.59 -31.28 -34.51
CA PHE A 114 -15.83 -32.71 -34.70
C PHE A 114 -15.80 -33.57 -33.44
N LEU A 115 -15.77 -33.01 -32.22
CA LEU A 115 -16.03 -33.84 -31.04
C LEU A 115 -17.52 -34.25 -31.07
N ASN A 116 -17.81 -35.32 -31.80
CA ASN A 116 -19.15 -35.84 -31.98
C ASN A 116 -19.61 -36.36 -30.61
N MET A 117 -20.35 -35.53 -29.86
CA MET A 117 -20.88 -35.84 -28.53
C MET A 117 -21.68 -37.17 -28.49
N ASN A 118 -22.15 -37.64 -29.66
CA ASN A 118 -22.77 -38.95 -29.83
C ASN A 118 -21.83 -40.14 -29.56
N LEU A 119 -20.51 -39.92 -29.49
CA LEU A 119 -19.49 -40.93 -29.21
C LEU A 119 -19.21 -41.12 -27.70
N LEU A 120 -19.68 -40.21 -26.84
CA LEU A 120 -19.45 -40.28 -25.38
C LEU A 120 -20.04 -41.54 -24.70
N PRO A 121 -21.21 -42.07 -25.10
CA PRO A 121 -21.75 -43.29 -24.49
C PRO A 121 -20.88 -44.53 -24.73
N ASP A 122 -20.23 -44.64 -25.89
CA ASP A 122 -19.41 -45.80 -26.25
C ASP A 122 -18.11 -45.87 -25.45
N LEU A 123 -17.56 -44.70 -25.08
CA LEU A 123 -16.32 -44.56 -24.30
C LEU A 123 -16.44 -45.09 -22.86
N LYS A 124 -17.65 -45.12 -22.29
CA LYS A 124 -17.90 -45.69 -20.97
C LYS A 124 -17.71 -47.20 -20.93
N ASN A 125 -17.84 -47.87 -22.08
CA ASN A 125 -17.77 -49.34 -22.19
C ASN A 125 -16.37 -49.85 -22.58
N GLU A 126 -15.41 -48.95 -22.73
CA GLU A 126 -14.03 -49.27 -23.09
C GLU A 126 -13.21 -49.75 -21.88
N ILE A 127 -12.05 -50.33 -22.14
CA ILE A 127 -11.12 -50.78 -21.09
C ILE A 127 -9.79 -50.03 -21.25
N PRO A 128 -9.36 -49.23 -20.25
CA PRO A 128 -10.16 -48.80 -19.08
C PRO A 128 -11.34 -47.88 -19.50
N PRO A 129 -12.41 -47.81 -18.70
CA PRO A 129 -13.59 -47.00 -19.02
C PRO A 129 -13.30 -45.51 -18.88
N PHE A 130 -13.91 -44.70 -19.75
CA PHE A 130 -13.81 -43.24 -19.67
C PHE A 130 -15.09 -42.63 -19.06
N TYR A 131 -14.93 -41.86 -18.00
CA TYR A 131 -16.03 -41.11 -17.36
C TYR A 131 -15.97 -39.64 -17.74
N PHE A 132 -17.05 -39.14 -18.35
CA PHE A 132 -17.19 -37.73 -18.75
C PHE A 132 -18.12 -37.01 -17.80
N GLN A 133 -17.57 -36.09 -17.02
CA GLN A 133 -18.32 -35.26 -16.09
C GLN A 133 -17.84 -33.81 -16.14
N GLY A 134 -18.73 -32.84 -15.93
CA GLY A 134 -18.36 -31.40 -15.87
C GLY A 134 -17.41 -31.05 -14.72
N ASN A 135 -17.37 -31.90 -13.70
CA ASN A 135 -16.54 -31.84 -12.49
C ASN A 135 -15.43 -32.92 -12.46
N GLY A 136 -15.16 -33.64 -13.56
CA GLY A 136 -14.26 -34.82 -13.55
C GLY A 136 -12.84 -34.54 -13.05
N SER A 137 -12.35 -33.31 -13.22
CA SER A 137 -11.07 -32.88 -12.65
C SER A 137 -11.07 -32.79 -11.13
N SER A 138 -12.20 -32.40 -10.51
CA SER A 138 -12.33 -32.40 -9.04
C SER A 138 -12.39 -33.82 -8.50
N GLU A 139 -13.17 -34.69 -9.15
CA GLU A 139 -13.31 -36.10 -8.77
C GLU A 139 -11.95 -36.80 -8.81
N PHE A 140 -11.19 -36.60 -9.89
CA PHE A 140 -9.82 -37.10 -10.01
C PHE A 140 -8.94 -36.73 -8.80
N PHE A 141 -8.93 -35.46 -8.38
CA PHE A 141 -8.12 -35.05 -7.23
C PHE A 141 -8.66 -35.57 -5.90
N GLU A 142 -9.99 -35.67 -5.73
CA GLU A 142 -10.59 -36.26 -4.53
C GLU A 142 -10.27 -37.76 -4.42
N GLU A 143 -10.37 -38.49 -5.52
CA GLU A 143 -10.05 -39.93 -5.59
C GLU A 143 -8.57 -40.20 -5.36
N ILE A 144 -7.67 -39.43 -5.96
CA ILE A 144 -6.22 -39.54 -5.69
C ILE A 144 -5.91 -39.27 -4.23
N GLN A 145 -6.48 -38.21 -3.64
CA GLN A 145 -6.24 -37.91 -2.23
C GLN A 145 -6.75 -39.05 -1.34
N GLY A 146 -7.95 -39.57 -1.62
CA GLY A 146 -8.49 -40.75 -0.94
C GLY A 146 -7.58 -41.97 -1.06
N TYR A 147 -7.10 -42.26 -2.27
CA TYR A 147 -6.18 -43.35 -2.57
C TYR A 147 -4.87 -43.23 -1.78
N LEU A 148 -4.20 -42.07 -1.86
CA LEU A 148 -2.93 -41.82 -1.18
C LEU A 148 -3.07 -41.91 0.35
N ASN A 149 -4.17 -41.39 0.91
CA ASN A 149 -4.46 -41.46 2.33
C ASN A 149 -4.69 -42.91 2.80
N SER A 150 -5.42 -43.72 2.00
CA SER A 150 -5.75 -45.10 2.35
C SER A 150 -4.54 -46.05 2.39
N ARG A 151 -3.53 -45.81 1.54
CA ARG A 151 -2.32 -46.65 1.44
C ARG A 151 -1.11 -46.14 2.21
N GLY A 152 -1.18 -44.94 2.81
CA GLY A 152 -0.05 -44.31 3.50
C GLY A 152 1.10 -43.88 2.56
N ASN A 153 0.84 -43.77 1.26
CA ASN A 153 1.85 -43.54 0.22
C ASN A 153 2.06 -42.06 -0.11
N ILE A 154 1.66 -41.13 0.76
CA ILE A 154 1.80 -39.68 0.50
C ILE A 154 3.27 -39.29 0.27
N GLU A 155 4.21 -39.97 0.94
CA GLU A 155 5.64 -39.69 0.87
C GLU A 155 6.28 -40.09 -0.47
N THR A 156 5.63 -40.95 -1.28
CA THR A 156 6.15 -41.36 -2.59
C THR A 156 5.92 -40.31 -3.67
N ILE A 157 5.00 -39.37 -3.44
CA ILE A 157 4.69 -38.30 -4.39
C ILE A 157 5.78 -37.21 -4.33
N PRO A 158 6.41 -36.84 -5.46
CA PRO A 158 7.42 -35.80 -5.51
C PRO A 158 6.92 -34.44 -5.02
N ASN A 159 7.85 -33.58 -4.60
CA ASN A 159 7.56 -32.21 -4.17
C ASN A 159 8.27 -31.17 -5.06
N ILE A 160 7.54 -30.14 -5.47
CA ILE A 160 8.06 -28.99 -6.25
C ILE A 160 8.30 -27.82 -5.29
N PHE A 161 9.56 -27.38 -5.18
CA PHE A 161 10.03 -26.26 -4.35
C PHE A 161 10.71 -25.20 -5.23
N GLN A 162 10.04 -24.83 -6.33
CA GLN A 162 10.52 -23.84 -7.29
C GLN A 162 9.31 -23.16 -7.95
N PRO A 163 9.48 -21.97 -8.54
CA PRO A 163 8.46 -21.39 -9.39
C PRO A 163 8.30 -22.19 -10.70
N VAL A 164 7.11 -22.13 -11.31
CA VAL A 164 6.73 -22.98 -12.46
C VAL A 164 6.52 -22.11 -13.70
N TYR A 165 7.23 -22.41 -14.80
CA TYR A 165 7.25 -21.63 -16.04
C TYR A 165 7.12 -22.52 -17.26
N ALA A 166 6.49 -22.03 -18.32
CA ALA A 166 6.42 -22.70 -19.62
C ALA A 166 7.68 -22.39 -20.43
N LYS A 167 8.37 -23.42 -20.94
CA LYS A 167 9.63 -23.24 -21.68
C LYS A 167 9.45 -22.50 -23.01
N GLU A 168 8.32 -22.69 -23.68
CA GLU A 168 8.12 -22.30 -25.09
C GLU A 168 7.47 -20.92 -25.27
N ASN A 169 6.80 -20.40 -24.23
CA ASN A 169 5.94 -19.20 -24.32
C ASN A 169 6.47 -17.99 -23.52
N LEU A 170 7.73 -18.02 -23.08
CA LEU A 170 8.32 -16.94 -22.28
C LEU A 170 8.43 -15.61 -23.05
N THR A 171 8.67 -15.69 -24.36
CA THR A 171 8.75 -14.51 -25.24
C THR A 171 7.40 -13.87 -25.48
N ASP A 172 6.29 -14.62 -25.38
CA ASP A 172 4.93 -14.06 -25.48
C ASP A 172 4.62 -13.09 -24.32
N ILE A 173 5.36 -13.18 -23.21
CA ILE A 173 5.31 -12.20 -22.11
C ILE A 173 5.82 -10.81 -22.56
N LEU A 174 6.58 -10.70 -23.65
CA LEU A 174 7.00 -9.42 -24.23
C LEU A 174 5.98 -8.81 -25.18
N SER A 175 4.93 -9.55 -25.55
CA SER A 175 3.84 -9.00 -26.36
C SER A 175 3.08 -7.93 -25.57
N ASN A 176 2.58 -6.92 -26.27
CA ASN A 176 1.63 -5.94 -25.75
C ASN A 176 2.08 -5.19 -24.47
N VAL A 177 3.37 -4.85 -24.35
CA VAL A 177 3.91 -4.26 -23.10
C VAL A 177 3.26 -2.93 -22.72
N LEU A 178 2.84 -2.11 -23.69
CA LEU A 178 2.06 -0.91 -23.40
C LEU A 178 0.72 -1.27 -22.73
N LEU A 179 0.00 -2.26 -23.26
CA LEU A 179 -1.24 -2.75 -22.63
C LEU A 179 -0.97 -3.29 -21.23
N LYS A 180 0.13 -4.03 -21.01
CA LYS A 180 0.53 -4.51 -19.67
C LYS A 180 0.83 -3.35 -18.72
N THR A 181 1.53 -2.32 -19.19
CA THR A 181 1.80 -1.11 -18.40
C THR A 181 0.49 -0.43 -17.96
N CYS A 182 -0.45 -0.27 -18.90
CA CYS A 182 -1.79 0.25 -18.58
C CYS A 182 -2.58 -0.69 -17.66
N LEU A 183 -2.48 -2.00 -17.85
CA LEU A 183 -3.14 -3.01 -17.01
C LEU A 183 -2.65 -2.93 -15.56
N TYR A 184 -1.35 -2.83 -15.33
CA TYR A 184 -0.79 -2.70 -13.97
C TYR A 184 -1.15 -1.36 -13.33
N LYS A 185 -1.13 -0.26 -14.11
CA LYS A 185 -1.60 1.04 -13.63
C LYS A 185 -3.08 1.00 -13.26
N PHE A 186 -3.90 0.33 -14.07
CA PHE A 186 -5.32 0.13 -13.79
C PHE A 186 -5.51 -0.73 -12.53
N GLU A 187 -4.76 -1.82 -12.35
CA GLU A 187 -4.79 -2.66 -11.16
C GLU A 187 -4.48 -1.87 -9.88
N GLU A 188 -3.40 -1.09 -9.90
CA GLU A 188 -2.99 -0.26 -8.76
C GLU A 188 -4.02 0.81 -8.42
N ASN A 189 -4.57 1.50 -9.42
CA ASN A 189 -5.61 2.50 -9.21
C ASN A 189 -6.91 1.83 -8.72
N LEU A 190 -7.27 0.64 -9.21
CA LEU A 190 -8.47 -0.08 -8.80
C LEU A 190 -8.39 -0.54 -7.34
N LEU A 191 -7.24 -1.04 -6.90
CA LEU A 191 -6.99 -1.38 -5.49
C LEU A 191 -7.08 -0.15 -4.57
N GLN A 192 -6.56 1.00 -5.00
CA GLN A 192 -6.66 2.25 -4.26
C GLN A 192 -8.10 2.77 -4.21
N ALA A 193 -8.80 2.78 -5.35
CA ALA A 193 -10.21 3.18 -5.45
C ALA A 193 -11.10 2.32 -4.54
N GLN A 194 -10.87 1.02 -4.49
CA GLN A 194 -11.58 0.11 -3.59
C GLN A 194 -11.29 0.42 -2.12
N THR A 195 -10.03 0.67 -1.77
CA THR A 195 -9.61 1.02 -0.40
C THR A 195 -10.25 2.35 0.03
N SER A 196 -10.09 3.41 -0.76
CA SER A 196 -10.60 4.74 -0.43
C SER A 196 -12.13 4.76 -0.42
N ALA A 197 -12.80 4.04 -1.32
CA ALA A 197 -14.26 3.89 -1.32
C ALA A 197 -14.78 3.15 -0.09
N THR A 198 -14.05 2.13 0.40
CA THR A 198 -14.41 1.41 1.62
C THR A 198 -14.35 2.34 2.83
N ILE A 199 -13.26 3.10 2.96
CA ILE A 199 -13.08 4.06 4.06
C ILE A 199 -14.10 5.21 3.96
N ALA A 200 -14.31 5.78 2.77
CA ALA A 200 -15.33 6.79 2.54
C ALA A 200 -16.74 6.27 2.89
N GLY A 201 -17.01 5.00 2.62
CA GLY A 201 -18.28 4.37 2.96
C GLY A 201 -18.52 4.23 4.47
N ILE A 202 -17.46 4.05 5.26
CA ILE A 202 -17.54 4.10 6.73
C ILE A 202 -17.98 5.48 7.22
N PHE A 203 -17.66 6.54 6.47
CA PHE A 203 -18.11 7.92 6.72
C PHE A 203 -19.45 8.28 6.05
N GLY A 204 -20.21 7.27 5.60
CA GLY A 204 -21.58 7.43 5.09
C GLY A 204 -21.69 7.64 3.58
N MET A 205 -20.60 7.54 2.81
CA MET A 205 -20.69 7.51 1.35
C MET A 205 -21.27 6.18 0.86
N SER A 206 -22.17 6.20 -0.12
CA SER A 206 -22.60 4.96 -0.78
C SER A 206 -21.42 4.33 -1.52
N TYR A 207 -21.11 3.06 -1.22
CA TYR A 207 -20.02 2.35 -1.88
C TYR A 207 -20.38 2.05 -3.36
N PRO A 208 -19.55 2.43 -4.34
CA PRO A 208 -19.82 2.24 -5.76
C PRO A 208 -19.54 0.80 -6.22
N GLY A 209 -20.22 -0.18 -5.60
CA GLY A 209 -19.94 -1.60 -5.78
C GLY A 209 -20.13 -2.11 -7.21
N GLU A 210 -21.22 -1.72 -7.88
CA GLU A 210 -21.49 -2.13 -9.26
C GLU A 210 -20.39 -1.66 -10.23
N VAL A 211 -19.96 -0.41 -10.09
CA VAL A 211 -18.90 0.19 -10.92
C VAL A 211 -17.57 -0.50 -10.67
N ILE A 212 -17.19 -0.69 -9.41
CA ILE A 212 -15.94 -1.39 -9.04
C ILE A 212 -15.95 -2.83 -9.54
N SER A 213 -17.08 -3.55 -9.44
CA SER A 213 -17.20 -4.90 -10.00
C SER A 213 -17.04 -4.93 -11.51
N ARG A 214 -17.65 -3.99 -12.24
CA ARG A 214 -17.47 -3.89 -13.70
C ARG A 214 -16.00 -3.63 -14.06
N LEU A 215 -15.32 -2.76 -13.32
CA LEU A 215 -13.90 -2.47 -13.51
C LEU A 215 -13.01 -3.69 -13.26
N TRP A 216 -13.30 -4.48 -12.21
CA TRP A 216 -12.64 -5.76 -11.99
C TRP A 216 -12.85 -6.74 -13.15
N THR A 217 -14.08 -6.83 -13.69
CA THR A 217 -14.36 -7.69 -14.84
C THR A 217 -13.54 -7.29 -16.07
N ILE A 218 -13.48 -5.99 -16.40
CA ILE A 218 -12.67 -5.49 -17.52
C ILE A 218 -11.19 -5.83 -17.32
N LEU A 219 -10.68 -5.61 -16.11
CA LEU A 219 -9.29 -5.90 -15.76
C LEU A 219 -8.98 -7.39 -15.90
N LEU A 220 -9.84 -8.26 -15.37
CA LEU A 220 -9.65 -9.72 -15.40
C LEU A 220 -9.76 -10.30 -16.81
N GLN A 221 -10.70 -9.81 -17.63
CA GLN A 221 -10.82 -10.21 -19.03
C GLN A 221 -9.61 -9.80 -19.85
N THR A 222 -9.08 -8.59 -19.60
CA THR A 222 -7.89 -8.09 -20.29
C THR A 222 -6.61 -8.78 -19.80
N ALA A 223 -6.54 -9.16 -18.52
CA ALA A 223 -5.40 -9.85 -17.92
C ALA A 223 -5.28 -11.33 -18.30
N ASP A 224 -6.27 -11.89 -19.00
CA ASP A 224 -6.24 -13.27 -19.48
C ASP A 224 -4.97 -13.51 -20.33
N PRO A 225 -4.14 -14.52 -20.04
CA PRO A 225 -2.96 -14.84 -20.84
C PRO A 225 -3.25 -15.00 -22.34
N TYR A 226 -4.41 -15.55 -22.73
CA TYR A 226 -4.82 -15.70 -24.14
C TYR A 226 -5.20 -14.37 -24.81
N VAL A 227 -5.39 -13.30 -24.04
CA VAL A 227 -5.67 -11.96 -24.54
C VAL A 227 -4.38 -11.14 -24.51
N ILE A 228 -3.78 -10.98 -23.33
CA ILE A 228 -2.68 -10.02 -23.13
C ILE A 228 -1.36 -10.46 -23.76
N ASN A 229 -1.14 -11.76 -23.98
CA ASN A 229 0.09 -12.27 -24.60
C ASN A 229 -0.09 -12.61 -26.08
N ASN A 230 -1.33 -12.56 -26.59
CA ASN A 230 -1.63 -12.94 -27.97
C ASN A 230 -1.17 -11.87 -28.97
N LYS A 231 -1.05 -12.29 -30.24
CA LYS A 231 -0.86 -11.38 -31.37
C LYS A 231 -2.19 -10.73 -31.71
N LEU A 232 -2.32 -9.46 -31.36
CA LEU A 232 -3.53 -8.67 -31.57
C LEU A 232 -3.50 -7.96 -32.92
N SER A 233 -4.65 -7.87 -33.58
CA SER A 233 -4.87 -6.90 -34.65
C SER A 233 -4.90 -5.47 -34.11
N GLU A 234 -4.74 -4.48 -34.99
CA GLU A 234 -4.79 -3.05 -34.63
C GLU A 234 -6.10 -2.68 -33.90
N ASN A 235 -7.23 -3.17 -34.40
CA ASN A 235 -8.55 -2.88 -33.82
C ASN A 235 -8.70 -3.50 -32.43
N GLU A 236 -8.18 -4.71 -32.24
CA GLU A 236 -8.19 -5.38 -30.93
C GLU A 236 -7.30 -4.65 -29.92
N ALA A 237 -6.06 -4.32 -30.31
CA ALA A 237 -5.13 -3.58 -29.45
C ALA A 237 -5.67 -2.20 -29.07
N SER A 238 -6.24 -1.46 -30.03
CA SER A 238 -6.84 -0.14 -29.79
C SER A 238 -8.08 -0.22 -28.89
N SER A 239 -8.92 -1.24 -29.07
CA SER A 239 -10.08 -1.50 -28.22
C SER A 239 -9.66 -1.79 -26.77
N LEU A 240 -8.70 -2.70 -26.57
CA LEU A 240 -8.18 -3.03 -25.24
C LEU A 240 -7.51 -1.81 -24.58
N LEU A 241 -6.71 -1.05 -25.32
CA LEU A 241 -6.09 0.18 -24.81
C LEU A 241 -7.17 1.18 -24.35
N SER A 242 -8.20 1.39 -25.16
CA SER A 242 -9.32 2.29 -24.81
C SER A 242 -10.07 1.83 -23.54
N GLN A 243 -10.29 0.53 -23.39
CA GLN A 243 -10.90 -0.06 -22.18
C GLN A 243 -10.02 0.17 -20.95
N LEU A 244 -8.71 -0.10 -21.06
CA LEU A 244 -7.76 0.12 -19.97
C LEU A 244 -7.65 1.60 -19.58
N CYS A 245 -7.50 2.51 -20.55
CA CYS A 245 -7.46 3.94 -20.31
C CYS A 245 -8.76 4.45 -19.67
N THR A 246 -9.91 3.91 -20.08
CA THR A 246 -11.20 4.24 -19.44
C THR A 246 -11.24 3.73 -18.01
N GLY A 247 -10.78 2.50 -17.75
CA GLY A 247 -10.68 1.96 -16.40
C GLY A 247 -9.76 2.78 -15.48
N ILE A 248 -8.59 3.21 -15.97
CA ILE A 248 -7.66 4.10 -15.25
C ILE A 248 -8.36 5.41 -14.88
N ARG A 249 -8.97 6.08 -15.85
CA ARG A 249 -9.69 7.34 -15.64
C ARG A 249 -10.87 7.21 -14.67
N ASP A 250 -11.64 6.13 -14.77
CA ASP A 250 -12.79 5.91 -13.90
C ASP A 250 -12.38 5.58 -12.46
N THR A 251 -11.29 4.82 -12.28
CA THR A 251 -10.70 4.59 -10.95
C THR A 251 -10.14 5.87 -10.33
N GLU A 252 -9.48 6.73 -11.11
CA GLU A 252 -9.02 8.05 -10.65
C GLU A 252 -10.18 8.94 -10.21
N LYS A 253 -11.28 8.96 -10.97
CA LYS A 253 -12.51 9.68 -10.57
C LYS A 253 -13.10 9.14 -9.27
N ILE A 254 -13.12 7.82 -9.07
CA ILE A 254 -13.58 7.20 -7.81
C ILE A 254 -12.67 7.66 -6.65
N ILE A 255 -11.35 7.61 -6.83
CA ILE A 255 -10.38 8.08 -5.84
C ILE A 255 -10.64 9.54 -5.48
N GLN A 256 -10.73 10.44 -6.47
CA GLN A 256 -11.02 11.86 -6.25
C GLN A 256 -12.34 12.09 -5.49
N ARG A 257 -13.41 11.39 -5.89
CA ARG A 257 -14.72 11.50 -5.23
C ARG A 257 -14.73 10.96 -3.80
N THR A 258 -13.96 9.91 -3.51
CA THR A 258 -13.89 9.27 -2.19
C THR A 258 -12.96 10.01 -1.23
N MET A 259 -11.95 10.72 -1.75
CA MET A 259 -11.08 11.54 -0.93
C MET A 259 -11.78 12.76 -0.31
N LYS A 260 -12.81 13.31 -0.96
CA LYS A 260 -13.60 14.41 -0.39
C LYS A 260 -14.28 14.06 0.95
N PRO A 261 -15.13 13.01 1.05
CA PRO A 261 -15.72 12.63 2.33
C PRO A 261 -14.68 12.14 3.34
N ILE A 262 -13.55 11.57 2.92
CA ILE A 262 -12.44 11.28 3.83
C ILE A 262 -11.93 12.58 4.46
N ALA A 263 -11.52 13.55 3.64
CA ALA A 263 -11.01 14.84 4.11
C ALA A 263 -12.03 15.61 4.98
N ASP A 264 -13.30 15.59 4.61
CA ASP A 264 -14.39 16.24 5.35
C ASP A 264 -14.63 15.66 6.75
N ASN A 265 -14.16 14.44 7.03
CA ASN A 265 -14.25 13.81 8.34
C ASN A 265 -12.93 13.86 9.13
N VAL A 266 -11.85 14.39 8.55
CA VAL A 266 -10.61 14.67 9.28
C VAL A 266 -10.77 15.96 10.08
N ASN A 267 -10.30 15.96 11.32
CA ASN A 267 -10.19 17.19 12.10
C ASN A 267 -9.04 18.04 11.54
N THR A 268 -9.36 19.09 10.78
CA THR A 268 -8.38 19.99 10.18
C THR A 268 -8.21 21.30 10.95
N LEU A 269 -8.89 21.48 12.09
CA LEU A 269 -8.77 22.68 12.93
C LEU A 269 -7.32 22.91 13.36
N THR A 270 -6.86 24.15 13.18
CA THR A 270 -5.50 24.57 13.54
C THR A 270 -5.46 26.06 13.86
N TYR A 271 -4.52 26.45 14.74
CA TYR A 271 -4.20 27.86 14.99
C TYR A 271 -3.31 28.46 13.89
N ILE A 272 -2.61 27.63 13.11
CA ILE A 272 -1.51 28.05 12.23
C ILE A 272 -1.98 28.95 11.08
N THR A 273 -3.23 28.79 10.64
CA THR A 273 -3.77 29.59 9.52
C THR A 273 -4.08 31.04 9.91
N ASP A 274 -4.10 31.39 11.20
CA ASP A 274 -4.28 32.77 11.72
C ASP A 274 -5.44 33.55 11.04
N ASN A 275 -6.50 32.86 10.61
CA ASN A 275 -7.61 33.43 9.83
C ASN A 275 -7.21 34.14 8.54
N LYS A 276 -6.04 33.84 7.98
CA LYS A 276 -5.67 34.37 6.68
C LYS A 276 -6.71 33.89 5.64
N PRO A 277 -7.45 34.81 5.01
CA PRO A 277 -8.45 34.43 4.02
C PRO A 277 -7.76 33.65 2.89
N ASN A 278 -8.44 32.63 2.37
CA ASN A 278 -7.92 31.70 1.36
C ASN A 278 -6.88 30.67 1.86
N SER A 279 -6.71 30.48 3.17
CA SER A 279 -5.94 29.33 3.68
C SER A 279 -6.68 28.02 3.38
N GLN A 280 -5.96 26.99 2.94
CA GLN A 280 -6.54 25.69 2.60
C GLN A 280 -5.85 24.55 3.35
N SER A 281 -6.64 23.53 3.69
CA SER A 281 -6.15 22.28 4.29
C SER A 281 -5.94 21.24 3.19
N ILE A 282 -4.72 20.76 3.05
CA ILE A 282 -4.35 19.64 2.19
C ILE A 282 -4.30 18.38 3.04
N VAL A 283 -5.35 17.56 2.98
CA VAL A 283 -5.42 16.28 3.68
C VAL A 283 -4.75 15.22 2.82
N ILE A 284 -3.67 14.63 3.33
CA ILE A 284 -2.95 13.55 2.69
C ILE A 284 -3.34 12.24 3.35
N PHE A 285 -3.74 11.27 2.54
CA PHE A 285 -4.03 9.90 2.96
C PHE A 285 -2.93 8.95 2.47
N ASN A 286 -2.43 8.12 3.38
CA ASN A 286 -1.42 7.11 3.08
C ASN A 286 -2.08 5.74 2.92
N PRO A 287 -2.19 5.17 1.70
CA PRO A 287 -2.78 3.85 1.47
C PRO A 287 -1.82 2.67 1.79
N ASN A 288 -0.70 2.92 2.48
CA ASN A 288 0.30 1.93 2.83
C ASN A 288 0.20 1.51 4.31
N THR A 289 0.81 0.37 4.62
CA THR A 289 0.74 -0.29 5.94
C THR A 289 1.76 0.21 6.94
N SER A 290 2.75 0.95 6.47
CA SER A 290 3.74 1.63 7.29
C SER A 290 3.58 3.14 7.19
N VAL A 291 4.19 3.84 8.14
CA VAL A 291 4.43 5.28 8.02
C VAL A 291 5.20 5.53 6.72
N LYS A 292 4.83 6.59 5.99
CA LYS A 292 5.45 6.95 4.70
C LYS A 292 5.83 8.42 4.65
N THR A 293 7.03 8.66 4.13
CA THR A 293 7.54 9.96 3.73
C THR A 293 7.73 9.91 2.22
N LEU A 294 6.82 10.54 1.46
CA LEU A 294 6.81 10.41 -0.01
C LEU A 294 6.55 11.74 -0.70
N PRO A 295 7.09 11.94 -1.91
CA PRO A 295 6.76 13.09 -2.73
C PRO A 295 5.32 12.99 -3.20
N ILE A 296 4.63 14.13 -3.21
CA ILE A 296 3.26 14.24 -3.72
C ILE A 296 3.09 15.55 -4.50
N THR A 297 2.26 15.51 -5.54
CA THR A 297 1.79 16.69 -6.27
C THR A 297 0.29 16.81 -6.06
N VAL A 298 -0.16 17.99 -5.66
CA VAL A 298 -1.58 18.30 -5.41
C VAL A 298 -2.05 19.45 -6.31
N ASP A 299 -3.25 19.31 -6.88
CA ASP A 299 -3.86 20.35 -7.70
C ASP A 299 -4.73 21.26 -6.83
N VAL A 300 -4.35 22.54 -6.73
CA VAL A 300 -4.97 23.56 -5.86
C VAL A 300 -5.57 24.68 -6.70
N SER A 301 -6.87 24.94 -6.60
CA SER A 301 -7.52 26.08 -7.25
C SER A 301 -7.65 27.26 -6.29
N ILE A 302 -6.92 28.34 -6.57
CA ILE A 302 -6.80 29.53 -5.70
C ILE A 302 -6.68 30.82 -6.53
N PRO A 303 -7.11 31.99 -6.01
CA PRO A 303 -7.11 33.25 -6.74
C PRO A 303 -5.75 34.00 -6.81
N ASN A 304 -4.67 33.50 -6.20
CA ASN A 304 -3.34 34.16 -6.17
C ASN A 304 -2.19 33.10 -6.16
N PRO A 305 -1.00 33.32 -6.74
CA PRO A 305 0.10 32.34 -6.68
C PRO A 305 0.96 32.36 -5.40
N GLN A 306 0.83 33.34 -4.50
CA GLN A 306 1.76 33.54 -3.38
C GLN A 306 1.33 32.80 -2.11
N PHE A 307 1.81 31.56 -1.96
CA PHE A 307 1.53 30.70 -0.82
C PHE A 307 2.78 30.02 -0.26
N SER A 308 2.76 29.73 1.04
CA SER A 308 3.71 28.84 1.70
C SER A 308 2.98 27.62 2.26
N LEU A 309 3.64 26.47 2.20
CA LEU A 309 3.16 25.23 2.78
C LEU A 309 3.74 25.06 4.18
N VAL A 310 2.90 24.70 5.14
CA VAL A 310 3.31 24.42 6.52
C VAL A 310 2.72 23.11 7.02
N SER A 311 3.44 22.46 7.94
CA SER A 311 3.00 21.27 8.67
C SER A 311 2.00 21.59 9.78
N THR A 312 1.49 20.55 10.43
CA THR A 312 0.57 20.64 11.57
C THR A 312 1.14 21.30 12.82
N ASP A 313 2.46 21.38 12.95
CA ASP A 313 3.18 22.08 14.02
C ASP A 313 3.65 23.49 13.61
N GLY A 314 3.28 23.93 12.41
CA GLY A 314 3.56 25.29 11.91
C GLY A 314 4.94 25.47 11.28
N LYS A 315 5.69 24.37 11.08
CA LYS A 315 6.99 24.45 10.40
C LYS A 315 6.80 24.61 8.89
N PRO A 316 7.60 25.46 8.23
CA PRO A 316 7.56 25.60 6.78
C PRO A 316 8.05 24.31 6.09
N ILE A 317 7.36 23.91 5.03
CA ILE A 317 7.70 22.75 4.20
C ILE A 317 8.17 23.25 2.84
N PRO A 318 9.36 22.83 2.36
CA PRO A 318 9.79 23.11 1.01
C PRO A 318 8.76 22.60 -0.01
N CYS A 319 8.30 23.48 -0.89
CA CYS A 319 7.36 23.14 -1.96
C CYS A 319 7.73 23.85 -3.27
N GLN A 320 7.34 23.24 -4.40
CA GLN A 320 7.38 23.85 -5.72
C GLN A 320 5.96 24.05 -6.22
N ILE A 321 5.66 25.23 -6.78
CA ILE A 321 4.32 25.60 -7.25
C ILE A 321 4.39 25.95 -8.73
N TYR A 322 3.62 25.23 -9.56
CA TYR A 322 3.53 25.43 -11.00
C TYR A 322 2.10 25.82 -11.40
N SER A 323 1.93 26.82 -12.27
CA SER A 323 0.61 27.16 -12.83
C SER A 323 0.28 26.24 -14.00
N THR A 324 -0.97 25.78 -14.11
CA THR A 324 -1.36 24.83 -15.17
C THR A 324 -2.26 25.37 -16.30
N GLN A 325 -2.95 26.54 -16.15
CA GLN A 325 -4.01 27.11 -17.06
C GLN A 325 -5.17 26.12 -17.38
N GLU A 326 -6.45 26.48 -17.62
CA GLU A 326 -7.14 27.60 -18.27
C GLU A 326 -7.76 28.65 -17.33
N GLU A 327 -7.78 29.92 -17.77
CA GLU A 327 -8.53 31.01 -17.17
C GLU A 327 -10.04 30.81 -17.38
N THR A 328 -10.71 30.20 -16.40
CA THR A 328 -12.15 30.42 -16.20
C THR A 328 -12.30 31.45 -15.09
N SER A 329 -13.08 32.49 -15.37
CA SER A 329 -13.18 33.73 -14.62
C SER A 329 -13.25 33.54 -13.09
N SER A 330 -12.17 33.97 -12.40
CA SER A 330 -11.95 34.17 -10.95
C SER A 330 -10.97 33.23 -10.19
N THR A 331 -10.51 32.10 -10.74
CA THR A 331 -9.54 31.21 -10.04
C THR A 331 -8.51 30.59 -10.98
N THR A 332 -7.29 30.34 -10.50
CA THR A 332 -6.22 29.63 -11.24
C THR A 332 -5.88 28.32 -10.53
N THR A 333 -5.73 27.24 -11.28
CA THR A 333 -5.26 25.95 -10.75
C THR A 333 -3.74 25.90 -10.77
N TYR A 334 -3.16 25.50 -9.63
CA TYR A 334 -1.73 25.33 -9.42
C TYR A 334 -1.42 23.91 -8.97
N GLN A 335 -0.32 23.37 -9.47
CA GLN A 335 0.28 22.13 -8.98
C GLN A 335 1.29 22.46 -7.88
N VAL A 336 1.01 21.99 -6.67
CA VAL A 336 1.90 22.13 -5.51
C VAL A 336 2.57 20.79 -5.26
N GLN A 337 3.88 20.73 -5.42
CA GLN A 337 4.71 19.55 -5.18
C GLN A 337 5.49 19.72 -3.87
N PHE A 338 5.47 18.70 -3.01
CA PHE A 338 6.22 18.68 -1.75
C PHE A 338 6.46 17.24 -1.28
N VAL A 339 7.26 17.05 -0.23
CA VAL A 339 7.40 15.75 0.45
C VAL A 339 6.49 15.72 1.66
N ALA A 340 5.49 14.83 1.64
CA ALA A 340 4.61 14.62 2.78
C ALA A 340 5.31 13.67 3.77
N GLU A 341 5.85 14.24 4.85
CA GLU A 341 6.65 13.51 5.84
C GLU A 341 5.77 12.77 6.86
N GLU A 342 6.18 11.55 7.21
CA GLU A 342 5.64 10.74 8.30
C GLU A 342 4.10 10.64 8.30
N VAL A 343 3.51 10.32 7.15
CA VAL A 343 2.06 10.11 7.04
C VAL A 343 1.72 8.72 7.62
N PRO A 344 0.82 8.61 8.62
CA PRO A 344 0.55 7.35 9.33
C PRO A 344 -0.07 6.27 8.42
N PRO A 345 0.09 4.97 8.73
CA PRO A 345 -0.39 3.88 7.87
C PRO A 345 -1.92 3.83 7.80
N TYR A 346 -2.46 3.60 6.59
CA TYR A 346 -3.87 3.81 6.25
C TYR A 346 -4.44 5.08 6.88
N GLY A 347 -3.60 6.09 7.08
CA GLY A 347 -3.86 7.21 7.96
C GLY A 347 -3.92 8.51 7.19
N VAL A 348 -4.25 9.57 7.92
CA VAL A 348 -4.32 10.93 7.39
C VAL A 348 -3.33 11.84 8.09
N LYS A 349 -2.78 12.78 7.35
CA LYS A 349 -2.03 13.92 7.87
C LYS A 349 -2.38 15.16 7.07
N THR A 350 -2.68 16.25 7.76
CA THR A 350 -3.07 17.52 7.13
C THR A 350 -1.88 18.46 7.04
N PHE A 351 -1.74 19.12 5.90
CA PHE A 351 -0.81 20.22 5.67
C PHE A 351 -1.60 21.47 5.32
N TYR A 352 -1.04 22.66 5.55
CA TYR A 352 -1.77 23.91 5.38
C TYR A 352 -1.08 24.79 4.36
N LEU A 353 -1.84 25.22 3.37
CA LEU A 353 -1.41 26.21 2.39
C LEU A 353 -1.86 27.59 2.87
N ILE A 354 -0.90 28.47 3.13
CA ILE A 354 -1.13 29.77 3.77
C ILE A 354 -0.65 30.89 2.85
N PRO A 355 -1.44 31.95 2.62
CA PRO A 355 -0.98 33.11 1.85
C PRO A 355 0.29 33.71 2.48
N ASP A 356 1.37 33.77 1.70
CA ASP A 356 2.67 34.29 2.14
C ASP A 356 3.47 34.87 0.97
N LYS A 357 4.32 35.87 1.23
CA LYS A 357 4.96 36.74 0.24
C LYS A 357 6.16 36.11 -0.49
N LYS A 358 6.58 34.87 -0.19
CA LYS A 358 7.77 34.26 -0.82
C LYS A 358 7.53 32.81 -1.23
N ALA A 359 7.48 32.58 -2.54
CA ALA A 359 7.61 31.25 -3.13
C ALA A 359 9.11 30.89 -3.25
N PRO A 360 9.54 29.66 -2.89
CA PRO A 360 10.90 29.19 -3.14
C PRO A 360 11.16 29.07 -4.65
N GLN A 361 12.36 29.39 -5.10
CA GLN A 361 12.78 29.25 -6.50
C GLN A 361 13.83 28.14 -6.64
N SER A 362 13.67 27.29 -7.65
CA SER A 362 14.71 26.35 -8.07
C SER A 362 15.82 27.08 -8.80
N VAL A 363 17.08 26.66 -8.59
CA VAL A 363 18.24 27.19 -9.30
C VAL A 363 18.69 26.18 -10.35
N LYS A 364 18.84 26.63 -11.60
CA LYS A 364 19.47 25.84 -12.66
C LYS A 364 21.00 25.93 -12.50
N VAL A 365 21.66 24.78 -12.48
CA VAL A 365 23.12 24.67 -12.33
C VAL A 365 23.70 23.78 -13.44
N THR A 366 25.02 23.78 -13.59
CA THR A 366 25.75 22.97 -14.59
C THR A 366 26.41 21.73 -14.00
N ASP A 367 26.07 21.37 -12.77
CA ASP A 367 26.63 20.21 -12.08
C ASP A 367 26.24 18.91 -12.79
N ASN A 368 27.14 17.92 -12.79
CA ASN A 368 26.86 16.58 -13.32
C ASN A 368 26.41 15.57 -12.27
N PHE A 369 26.00 16.05 -11.11
CA PHE A 369 25.60 15.23 -9.98
C PHE A 369 24.40 15.83 -9.26
N ILE A 370 23.63 14.96 -8.62
CA ILE A 370 22.55 15.30 -7.71
C ILE A 370 22.78 14.60 -6.37
N GLU A 371 22.33 15.21 -5.29
CA GLU A 371 22.47 14.63 -3.95
C GLU A 371 21.32 15.00 -3.02
N ASN A 372 21.10 14.17 -2.00
CA ASN A 372 20.27 14.45 -0.84
C ASN A 372 20.98 13.98 0.44
N GLU A 373 20.27 13.78 1.55
CA GLU A 373 20.87 13.35 2.82
C GLU A 373 21.37 11.90 2.80
N PHE A 374 20.84 11.06 1.89
CA PHE A 374 21.14 9.63 1.84
C PHE A 374 22.21 9.29 0.80
N MET A 375 22.22 9.99 -0.34
CA MET A 375 23.07 9.59 -1.46
C MET A 375 23.53 10.76 -2.33
N LEU A 376 24.62 10.51 -3.07
CA LEU A 376 25.08 11.32 -4.19
C LEU A 376 25.12 10.46 -5.46
N VAL A 377 24.51 10.96 -6.53
CA VAL A 377 24.45 10.28 -7.83
C VAL A 377 25.17 11.13 -8.87
N ARG A 378 26.17 10.55 -9.53
CA ARG A 378 26.93 11.21 -10.60
C ARG A 378 26.55 10.64 -11.96
N ILE A 379 26.33 11.54 -12.93
CA ILE A 379 25.91 11.20 -14.28
C ILE A 379 27.00 11.59 -15.28
N ASN A 380 27.27 10.72 -16.25
CA ASN A 380 28.13 11.06 -17.38
C ASN A 380 27.39 12.04 -18.32
N ASN A 381 27.97 13.20 -18.57
CA ASN A 381 27.36 14.24 -19.41
C ASN A 381 27.31 13.90 -20.91
N LYS A 382 28.09 12.92 -21.37
CA LYS A 382 28.07 12.45 -22.77
C LYS A 382 27.11 11.30 -22.98
N THR A 383 27.09 10.33 -22.07
CA THR A 383 26.29 9.09 -22.24
C THR A 383 24.95 9.13 -21.51
N GLY A 384 24.79 10.01 -20.52
CA GLY A 384 23.60 10.07 -19.66
C GLY A 384 23.45 8.88 -18.71
N ASN A 385 24.48 8.06 -18.58
CA ASN A 385 24.51 6.90 -17.68
C ASN A 385 24.97 7.31 -16.28
N ILE A 386 24.49 6.58 -15.27
CA ILE A 386 24.97 6.74 -13.89
C ILE A 386 26.37 6.16 -13.82
N THR A 387 27.32 6.95 -13.31
CA THR A 387 28.71 6.52 -13.10
C THR A 387 29.03 6.20 -11.65
N GLN A 388 28.32 6.82 -10.70
CA GLN A 388 28.51 6.59 -9.27
C GLN A 388 27.21 6.76 -8.50
N ILE A 389 26.99 5.91 -7.49
CA ILE A 389 25.96 6.07 -6.47
C ILE A 389 26.66 5.90 -5.11
N ILE A 390 26.98 7.03 -4.48
CA ILE A 390 27.61 7.04 -3.16
C ILE A 390 26.51 7.02 -2.11
N ASP A 391 26.42 5.94 -1.35
CA ASP A 391 25.63 5.89 -0.11
C ASP A 391 26.36 6.70 0.97
N LYS A 392 25.76 7.81 1.41
CA LYS A 392 26.33 8.72 2.41
C LYS A 392 26.33 8.14 3.81
N THR A 393 25.51 7.12 4.08
CA THR A 393 25.48 6.44 5.38
C THR A 393 26.68 5.52 5.55
N SER A 394 27.09 4.81 4.48
CA SER A 394 28.24 3.91 4.50
C SER A 394 29.52 4.50 3.91
N GLY A 395 29.42 5.60 3.17
CA GLY A 395 30.52 6.22 2.41
C GLY A 395 31.00 5.39 1.21
N LYS A 396 30.19 4.44 0.72
CA LYS A 396 30.61 3.49 -0.33
C LYS A 396 29.92 3.80 -1.65
N ASP A 397 30.65 3.60 -2.75
CA ASP A 397 30.08 3.57 -4.08
C ASP A 397 29.45 2.20 -4.33
N ILE A 398 28.18 2.18 -4.71
CA ILE A 398 27.40 0.97 -4.96
C ILE A 398 27.50 0.56 -6.44
N VAL A 399 27.92 1.48 -7.31
CA VAL A 399 28.14 1.23 -8.74
C VAL A 399 29.62 0.83 -8.97
N PRO A 400 29.92 -0.12 -9.87
CA PRO A 400 31.30 -0.52 -10.16
C PRO A 400 32.16 0.65 -10.69
N PRO A 401 33.49 0.62 -10.46
CA PRO A 401 34.43 1.52 -11.13
C PRO A 401 34.25 1.45 -12.66
N GLU A 402 34.32 2.59 -13.35
CA GLU A 402 34.05 2.72 -14.80
C GLU A 402 32.59 2.40 -15.23
N GLY A 403 31.66 2.35 -14.27
CA GLY A 403 30.28 1.93 -14.47
C GLY A 403 29.54 2.73 -15.54
N ASN A 404 29.04 2.03 -16.56
CA ASN A 404 27.92 2.46 -17.39
C ASN A 404 26.64 1.87 -16.79
N PHE A 405 26.25 2.33 -15.61
CA PHE A 405 25.02 1.87 -14.98
C PHE A 405 23.82 2.54 -15.67
N ASP A 406 22.74 1.79 -15.83
CA ASP A 406 21.49 2.29 -16.40
C ASP A 406 21.57 2.67 -17.89
N MET A 407 22.21 1.87 -18.74
CA MET A 407 22.22 2.17 -20.18
C MET A 407 20.90 1.77 -20.81
N ILE A 408 20.30 2.65 -21.60
CA ILE A 408 19.07 2.35 -22.35
C ILE A 408 19.44 2.07 -23.81
N GLY A 409 18.84 1.04 -24.39
CA GLY A 409 19.11 0.66 -25.76
C GLY A 409 18.12 -0.35 -26.31
N PHE A 410 18.51 -0.96 -27.43
CA PHE A 410 17.70 -1.92 -28.16
C PHE A 410 18.28 -3.33 -28.00
N SER A 411 17.43 -4.30 -27.67
CA SER A 411 17.81 -5.69 -27.58
C SER A 411 16.77 -6.63 -28.16
N ASN A 412 17.25 -7.74 -28.73
CA ASN A 412 16.41 -8.86 -29.08
C ASN A 412 16.59 -9.97 -28.01
N PRO A 413 15.53 -10.37 -27.29
CA PRO A 413 15.60 -11.40 -26.25
C PRO A 413 16.05 -12.77 -26.78
N ASP A 414 15.75 -13.09 -28.04
CA ASP A 414 16.09 -14.37 -28.68
C ASP A 414 17.52 -14.38 -29.23
N LYS A 415 18.01 -13.21 -29.70
CA LYS A 415 19.31 -13.07 -30.38
C LYS A 415 20.43 -12.51 -29.49
N GLY A 416 20.14 -12.12 -28.25
CA GLY A 416 21.16 -11.69 -27.29
C GLY A 416 21.87 -10.36 -27.59
N ASN A 417 21.73 -9.74 -28.76
CA ASN A 417 22.46 -8.50 -29.03
C ASN A 417 21.81 -7.30 -28.32
N PHE A 418 22.57 -6.57 -27.50
CA PHE A 418 22.18 -5.27 -26.93
C PHE A 418 22.98 -4.16 -27.61
N THR A 419 22.26 -3.18 -28.16
CA THR A 419 22.84 -2.00 -28.79
C THR A 419 22.44 -0.77 -27.98
N PRO A 420 23.38 -0.12 -27.27
CA PRO A 420 23.09 1.12 -26.54
C PRO A 420 22.50 2.18 -27.46
N PHE A 421 21.67 3.05 -26.90
CA PHE A 421 21.33 4.31 -27.57
C PHE A 421 22.59 5.18 -27.65
N SER A 422 23.02 5.55 -28.87
CA SER A 422 24.30 6.22 -29.10
C SER A 422 24.11 7.38 -30.07
N ASP A 423 23.82 8.57 -29.54
CA ASP A 423 23.25 9.65 -30.34
C ASP A 423 23.65 11.05 -29.87
N THR A 424 23.22 12.05 -30.62
CA THR A 424 23.57 13.45 -30.36
C THR A 424 22.83 13.95 -29.12
N LEU A 425 23.60 14.41 -28.13
CA LEU A 425 23.07 15.08 -26.95
C LEU A 425 22.45 16.42 -27.36
N SER A 426 21.13 16.59 -27.19
CA SER A 426 20.43 17.85 -27.48
C SER A 426 20.14 18.67 -26.23
N LYS A 427 20.06 18.03 -25.04
CA LYS A 427 19.76 18.71 -23.78
C LYS A 427 20.47 18.06 -22.60
N TYR A 428 21.03 18.88 -21.70
CA TYR A 428 21.52 18.48 -20.38
C TYR A 428 21.21 19.60 -19.39
N GLU A 429 20.35 19.34 -18.40
CA GLU A 429 19.95 20.33 -17.40
C GLU A 429 19.93 19.75 -16.00
N THR A 430 20.56 20.47 -15.07
CA THR A 430 20.53 20.14 -13.64
C THR A 430 19.75 21.21 -12.89
N PHE A 431 18.79 20.76 -12.10
CA PHE A 431 17.92 21.60 -11.27
C PHE A 431 18.17 21.25 -9.81
N LYS A 432 18.40 22.25 -8.96
CA LYS A 432 18.55 22.09 -7.52
C LYS A 432 17.59 23.01 -6.77
N SER A 433 16.99 22.48 -5.72
CA SER A 433 16.09 23.21 -4.82
C SER A 433 16.11 22.58 -3.43
N ASP A 434 15.47 23.25 -2.47
CA ASP A 434 15.31 22.73 -1.11
C ASP A 434 14.33 21.54 -1.02
N LEU A 435 13.58 21.25 -2.09
CA LEU A 435 12.67 20.10 -2.18
C LEU A 435 13.32 18.89 -2.84
N LEU A 436 13.97 19.11 -3.99
CA LEU A 436 14.53 18.06 -4.82
C LEU A 436 15.70 18.55 -5.67
N GLN A 437 16.51 17.60 -6.14
CA GLN A 437 17.48 17.79 -7.19
C GLN A 437 17.19 16.86 -8.37
N ARG A 438 17.28 17.37 -9.60
CA ARG A 438 16.91 16.66 -10.83
C ARG A 438 17.95 16.87 -11.92
N ILE A 439 18.28 15.82 -12.67
CA ILE A 439 19.02 15.89 -13.94
C ILE A 439 18.10 15.42 -15.08
N VAL A 440 17.99 16.23 -16.14
CA VAL A 440 17.27 15.88 -17.38
C VAL A 440 18.25 15.87 -18.54
N ILE A 441 18.23 14.78 -19.30
CA ILE A 441 19.12 14.54 -20.44
C ILE A 441 18.27 14.12 -21.64
N GLN A 442 18.49 14.73 -22.79
CA GLN A 442 17.79 14.38 -24.03
C GLN A 442 18.79 14.05 -25.13
N PHE A 443 18.54 12.94 -25.80
CA PHE A 443 19.28 12.48 -26.97
C PHE A 443 18.35 12.43 -28.17
N GLU A 444 18.86 12.88 -29.32
CA GLU A 444 18.13 12.89 -30.59
C GLU A 444 18.86 12.04 -31.63
N SER A 445 18.07 11.18 -32.28
CA SER A 445 18.54 10.23 -33.28
C SER A 445 17.59 10.17 -34.46
N LYS A 446 18.04 9.53 -35.55
CA LYS A 446 17.14 9.16 -36.65
C LYS A 446 16.03 8.19 -36.22
N LYS A 447 16.26 7.39 -35.18
CA LYS A 447 15.33 6.36 -34.67
C LYS A 447 14.30 6.90 -33.68
N GLY A 448 14.51 8.10 -33.13
CA GLY A 448 13.72 8.60 -32.01
C GLY A 448 14.46 9.56 -31.09
N THR A 449 13.71 10.09 -30.12
CA THR A 449 14.21 10.93 -29.03
C THR A 449 14.16 10.15 -27.71
N LEU A 450 15.28 10.07 -26.99
CA LEU A 450 15.35 9.48 -25.65
C LEU A 450 15.54 10.59 -24.62
N THR A 451 14.61 10.71 -23.67
CA THR A 451 14.75 11.59 -22.52
C THR A 451 14.98 10.76 -21.26
N LYS A 452 16.05 11.06 -20.51
CA LYS A 452 16.34 10.47 -19.20
C LYS A 452 16.23 11.55 -18.13
N GLU A 453 15.32 11.36 -17.18
CA GLU A 453 15.23 12.16 -15.96
C GLU A 453 15.58 11.32 -14.72
N TYR A 454 16.51 11.83 -13.92
CA TYR A 454 16.83 11.31 -12.58
C TYR A 454 16.45 12.35 -11.53
N CYS A 455 15.73 11.93 -10.51
CA CYS A 455 15.25 12.82 -9.46
C CYS A 455 15.54 12.26 -8.07
N LEU A 456 16.08 13.11 -7.19
CA LEU A 456 16.26 12.89 -5.77
C LEU A 456 15.43 13.90 -4.99
N TYR A 457 14.47 13.42 -4.21
CA TYR A 457 13.75 14.24 -3.23
C TYR A 457 14.53 14.31 -1.92
N GLN A 458 14.42 15.43 -1.20
CA GLN A 458 14.86 15.47 0.20
C GLN A 458 14.06 14.47 1.04
N LYS A 459 14.67 13.92 2.10
CA LYS A 459 14.03 12.95 3.02
C LYS A 459 13.62 11.60 2.41
N VAL A 460 13.89 11.35 1.13
CA VAL A 460 13.57 10.08 0.46
C VAL A 460 14.84 9.36 0.03
N ASN A 461 14.99 8.10 0.44
CA ASN A 461 16.18 7.28 0.20
C ASN A 461 16.13 6.49 -1.13
N GLN A 462 15.57 7.08 -2.19
CA GLN A 462 15.39 6.44 -3.49
C GLN A 462 15.70 7.40 -4.64
N ILE A 463 16.26 6.87 -5.72
CA ILE A 463 16.43 7.58 -6.99
C ILE A 463 15.21 7.27 -7.86
N TYR A 464 14.47 8.30 -8.28
CA TYR A 464 13.38 8.15 -9.22
C TYR A 464 13.91 8.32 -10.66
N CYS A 465 13.71 7.30 -11.49
CA CYS A 465 14.12 7.29 -12.89
C CYS A 465 12.87 7.41 -13.77
N TYR A 466 12.65 8.60 -14.36
CA TYR A 466 11.58 8.87 -15.30
C TYR A 466 12.18 8.99 -16.70
N HIS A 467 12.09 7.95 -17.51
CA HIS A 467 12.64 7.97 -18.86
C HIS A 467 11.53 7.82 -19.88
N TYR A 468 11.72 8.39 -21.07
CA TYR A 468 10.73 8.33 -22.15
C TYR A 468 11.46 8.19 -23.47
N PHE A 469 10.98 7.25 -24.30
CA PHE A 469 11.49 7.08 -25.66
C PHE A 469 10.37 7.34 -26.67
N THR A 470 10.58 8.32 -27.55
CA THR A 470 9.66 8.65 -28.65
C THR A 470 10.26 8.13 -29.96
N PRO A 471 9.72 7.04 -30.55
CA PRO A 471 10.23 6.49 -31.80
C PRO A 471 9.86 7.34 -33.02
N THR A 472 10.68 7.28 -34.09
CA THR A 472 10.35 7.80 -35.43
C THR A 472 9.89 6.67 -36.36
N GLU A 473 9.35 7.03 -37.53
CA GLU A 473 8.96 6.05 -38.56
C GLU A 473 10.15 5.24 -39.12
N GLU A 474 11.38 5.75 -39.01
CA GLU A 474 12.61 5.05 -39.42
C GLU A 474 13.03 3.92 -38.45
N MET A 475 12.40 3.79 -37.29
CA MET A 475 12.78 2.78 -36.31
C MET A 475 12.42 1.35 -36.79
N ALA A 476 13.44 0.49 -36.88
CA ALA A 476 13.26 -0.94 -37.15
C ALA A 476 12.73 -1.69 -35.93
N GLU A 477 12.02 -2.79 -36.15
CA GLU A 477 11.49 -3.68 -35.10
C GLU A 477 12.55 -4.14 -34.07
N ASN A 478 12.46 -3.68 -32.81
CA ASN A 478 13.34 -4.10 -31.70
C ASN A 478 12.68 -3.94 -30.33
N SER A 479 13.19 -4.64 -29.30
CA SER A 479 12.76 -4.39 -27.91
C SER A 479 13.61 -3.32 -27.25
N LEU A 480 12.98 -2.43 -26.49
CA LEU A 480 13.65 -1.46 -25.64
C LEU A 480 14.02 -2.11 -24.31
N ALA A 481 15.26 -1.94 -23.86
CA ALA A 481 15.75 -2.50 -22.61
C ALA A 481 16.70 -1.55 -21.88
N SER A 482 16.67 -1.57 -20.55
CA SER A 482 17.70 -0.97 -19.71
C SER A 482 18.68 -2.04 -19.25
N THR A 483 19.98 -1.77 -19.33
CA THR A 483 21.04 -2.65 -18.83
C THR A 483 21.69 -2.08 -17.58
N PHE A 484 21.96 -2.97 -16.62
CA PHE A 484 22.54 -2.66 -15.33
C PHE A 484 23.76 -3.54 -15.11
N ASN A 485 24.94 -2.92 -15.06
CA ASN A 485 26.20 -3.61 -14.80
C ASN A 485 26.47 -3.53 -13.30
N LEU A 486 26.51 -4.68 -12.61
CA LEU A 486 26.66 -4.75 -11.16
C LEU A 486 28.06 -5.27 -10.77
N ALA A 487 28.62 -4.70 -9.70
CA ALA A 487 30.04 -4.77 -9.38
C ALA A 487 30.51 -6.06 -8.68
N SER A 488 29.59 -6.87 -8.16
CA SER A 488 29.91 -7.71 -7.00
C SER A 488 30.15 -9.19 -7.33
N GLU A 489 31.36 -9.66 -7.07
CA GLU A 489 31.61 -11.08 -6.84
C GLU A 489 30.98 -11.53 -5.51
N GLY A 490 30.05 -12.48 -5.57
CA GLY A 490 29.45 -13.13 -4.40
C GLY A 490 28.10 -12.60 -3.93
N ASN A 491 27.59 -11.49 -4.50
CA ASN A 491 26.18 -11.14 -4.34
C ASN A 491 25.29 -12.11 -5.12
N ILE A 492 24.04 -12.24 -4.68
CA ILE A 492 23.02 -13.05 -5.35
C ILE A 492 21.91 -12.19 -5.92
N PRO A 493 21.34 -12.59 -7.07
CA PRO A 493 20.14 -11.95 -7.57
C PRO A 493 18.92 -12.39 -6.75
N ILE A 494 17.99 -11.45 -6.55
CA ILE A 494 16.74 -11.60 -5.81
C ILE A 494 15.62 -11.09 -6.71
N TYR A 495 14.58 -11.91 -6.87
CA TYR A 495 13.47 -11.68 -7.78
C TYR A 495 12.18 -11.54 -7.01
N GLY A 496 11.47 -10.45 -7.24
CA GLY A 496 10.16 -10.23 -6.65
C GLY A 496 9.09 -11.15 -7.22
N SER A 497 8.22 -11.61 -6.34
CA SER A 497 6.93 -12.22 -6.63
C SER A 497 5.84 -11.45 -5.86
N GLN A 498 4.56 -11.82 -6.00
CA GLN A 498 3.42 -11.06 -5.44
C GLN A 498 3.60 -10.66 -3.95
N SER A 499 3.97 -11.60 -3.09
CA SER A 499 4.25 -11.37 -1.65
C SER A 499 5.40 -12.24 -1.15
N PHE A 500 6.27 -12.63 -2.06
CA PHE A 500 7.40 -13.50 -1.81
C PHE A 500 8.56 -13.03 -2.68
N ALA A 501 9.77 -13.43 -2.36
CA ALA A 501 10.90 -13.24 -3.24
C ALA A 501 11.75 -14.49 -3.21
N PHE A 502 12.42 -14.75 -4.31
CA PHE A 502 13.30 -15.90 -4.44
C PHE A 502 14.61 -15.48 -5.10
N THR A 503 15.65 -16.22 -4.78
CA THR A 503 16.96 -16.12 -5.37
C THR A 503 17.03 -17.15 -6.49
N SER A 504 17.95 -16.95 -7.43
CA SER A 504 18.26 -17.94 -8.47
C SER A 504 17.31 -18.04 -9.68
N LEU A 505 17.90 -18.40 -10.82
CA LEU A 505 17.31 -18.34 -12.15
C LEU A 505 16.72 -19.70 -12.53
N PRO A 506 15.48 -19.78 -13.04
CA PRO A 506 15.08 -20.94 -13.83
C PRO A 506 15.96 -21.01 -15.09
N THR A 507 16.60 -22.15 -15.30
CA THR A 507 17.55 -22.45 -16.38
C THR A 507 16.83 -22.53 -17.73
N TYR A 508 16.47 -21.38 -18.31
CA TYR A 508 16.33 -21.26 -19.76
C TYR A 508 17.62 -20.69 -20.32
N SER A 509 18.60 -21.55 -20.66
CA SER A 509 19.76 -21.12 -21.46
C SER A 509 19.42 -21.26 -22.94
N ASN A 510 19.44 -20.14 -23.68
CA ASN A 510 19.53 -20.24 -25.13
C ASN A 510 20.97 -20.65 -25.47
N THR A 511 21.15 -21.82 -26.08
CA THR A 511 22.44 -22.53 -26.25
C THR A 511 23.46 -21.81 -27.14
N LYS A 512 23.20 -20.56 -27.53
CA LYS A 512 24.12 -19.73 -28.33
C LYS A 512 24.80 -18.61 -27.55
N ASP A 513 24.17 -18.04 -26.50
CA ASP A 513 24.67 -16.81 -25.82
C ASP A 513 24.69 -16.89 -24.27
N ASN A 514 24.45 -18.06 -23.65
CA ASN A 514 24.46 -18.24 -22.18
C ASN A 514 23.58 -17.25 -21.39
N ARG A 515 22.54 -16.69 -22.01
CA ARG A 515 21.57 -15.81 -21.34
C ARG A 515 20.41 -16.59 -20.74
N SER A 516 19.99 -16.16 -19.55
CA SER A 516 18.81 -16.69 -18.86
C SER A 516 17.66 -15.69 -18.86
N LEU A 517 16.45 -16.13 -19.21
CA LEU A 517 15.23 -15.32 -19.23
C LEU A 517 14.28 -15.73 -18.09
N PHE A 518 13.71 -14.74 -17.41
CA PHE A 518 12.77 -14.95 -16.31
C PHE A 518 11.92 -13.69 -16.10
N PHE A 519 10.87 -13.78 -15.27
CA PHE A 519 10.12 -12.59 -14.86
C PHE A 519 10.44 -12.18 -13.43
N ALA A 520 10.34 -10.89 -13.19
CA ALA A 520 10.36 -10.29 -11.87
C ALA A 520 9.08 -9.47 -11.69
N HIS A 521 8.40 -9.66 -10.56
CA HIS A 521 7.23 -8.88 -10.18
C HIS A 521 7.63 -7.78 -9.19
N ARG A 522 7.30 -6.54 -9.52
CA ARG A 522 7.55 -5.31 -8.76
C ARG A 522 9.00 -4.91 -8.50
N PHE A 523 9.92 -5.86 -8.39
CA PHE A 523 11.32 -5.54 -8.23
C PHE A 523 12.26 -6.66 -8.66
N PHE A 524 13.48 -6.24 -8.92
CA PHE A 524 14.68 -7.08 -8.99
C PHE A 524 15.72 -6.49 -8.04
N ALA A 525 16.55 -7.29 -7.41
CA ALA A 525 17.65 -6.80 -6.60
C ALA A 525 18.88 -7.70 -6.71
N GLU A 526 20.05 -7.15 -6.38
CA GLU A 526 21.27 -7.90 -6.15
C GLU A 526 21.85 -7.49 -4.80
N GLY A 527 22.22 -8.46 -3.98
CA GLY A 527 22.81 -8.18 -2.66
C GLY A 527 23.25 -9.44 -1.92
N LYS A 528 23.55 -9.28 -0.63
CA LYS A 528 23.92 -10.40 0.23
C LYS A 528 22.70 -11.29 0.52
N GLY A 529 22.87 -12.60 0.37
CA GLY A 529 21.91 -13.59 0.83
C GLY A 529 22.57 -14.73 1.57
N ASP A 530 21.91 -15.89 1.56
CA ASP A 530 22.40 -17.08 2.26
C ASP A 530 23.75 -17.52 1.70
N CYS A 531 24.69 -17.86 2.58
CA CYS A 531 26.01 -18.29 2.16
C CYS A 531 26.68 -19.26 3.13
N ILE A 532 27.68 -19.98 2.63
CA ILE A 532 28.68 -20.66 3.44
C ILE A 532 29.80 -19.67 3.74
N LYS A 533 30.18 -19.58 5.01
CA LYS A 533 31.31 -18.78 5.49
C LYS A 533 32.48 -19.69 5.83
N THR A 534 33.59 -19.47 5.15
CA THR A 534 34.89 -20.13 5.42
C THR A 534 35.59 -19.48 6.63
N GLU A 535 36.54 -20.18 7.24
CA GLU A 535 37.33 -19.66 8.38
C GLU A 535 38.10 -18.37 8.03
N ASP A 536 38.52 -18.22 6.76
CA ASP A 536 39.21 -17.02 6.26
C ASP A 536 38.26 -15.84 5.95
N ASN A 537 37.02 -15.87 6.44
CA ASN A 537 35.98 -14.87 6.17
C ASN A 537 35.68 -14.66 4.66
N ARG A 538 35.83 -15.71 3.85
CA ARG A 538 35.35 -15.74 2.46
C ARG A 538 34.01 -16.47 2.40
N TYR A 539 33.19 -16.12 1.42
CA TYR A 539 31.81 -16.56 1.35
C TYR A 539 31.51 -17.27 0.03
N ILE A 540 30.65 -18.28 0.10
CA ILE A 540 30.14 -19.02 -1.07
C ILE A 540 28.61 -18.90 -1.03
N PRO A 541 27.99 -18.14 -1.94
CA PRO A 541 26.55 -17.94 -1.94
C PRO A 541 25.78 -19.22 -2.29
N PHE A 542 24.60 -19.40 -1.69
CA PHE A 542 23.64 -20.40 -2.13
C PHE A 542 22.85 -19.85 -3.34
N SER A 543 23.14 -20.35 -4.53
CA SER A 543 22.38 -20.06 -5.75
C SER A 543 22.18 -21.33 -6.57
N ASN A 544 20.96 -21.55 -7.10
CA ASN A 544 20.59 -22.73 -7.92
C ASN A 544 21.05 -24.06 -7.30
N VAL A 545 20.30 -24.54 -6.30
CA VAL A 545 20.65 -25.73 -5.52
C VAL A 545 20.01 -26.98 -6.10
N SER A 546 20.83 -27.97 -6.45
CA SER A 546 20.40 -29.32 -6.83
C SER A 546 20.64 -30.31 -5.69
N ILE A 547 19.60 -31.06 -5.29
CA ILE A 547 19.74 -32.14 -4.31
C ILE A 547 20.07 -33.46 -5.03
N ILE A 548 21.20 -34.08 -4.68
CA ILE A 548 21.58 -35.40 -5.19
C ILE A 548 20.79 -36.45 -4.40
N LYS A 549 19.91 -37.19 -5.08
CA LYS A 549 19.06 -38.21 -4.46
C LYS A 549 19.90 -39.33 -3.84
N SER A 550 19.47 -39.83 -2.69
CA SER A 550 20.04 -41.01 -2.04
C SER A 550 19.14 -42.24 -2.24
N ASP A 551 19.74 -43.42 -2.26
CA ASP A 551 19.06 -44.70 -2.39
C ASP A 551 18.57 -45.26 -1.03
N GLU A 552 18.82 -44.56 0.09
CA GLU A 552 18.40 -44.96 1.44
C GLU A 552 17.05 -44.36 1.83
N ASN A 553 16.07 -45.18 2.20
CA ASN A 553 14.68 -44.77 2.48
C ASN A 553 14.50 -43.56 3.43
N ILE A 554 15.34 -43.42 4.46
CA ILE A 554 15.22 -42.34 5.47
C ILE A 554 15.79 -40.99 4.99
N VAL A 555 16.70 -41.02 4.03
CA VAL A 555 17.43 -39.83 3.55
C VAL A 555 16.54 -38.87 2.74
N PRO A 556 15.63 -39.33 1.86
CA PRO A 556 14.67 -38.47 1.18
C PRO A 556 13.84 -37.58 2.11
N ILE A 557 13.48 -38.05 3.32
CA ILE A 557 12.73 -37.24 4.29
C ILE A 557 13.59 -36.06 4.77
N LEU A 558 14.85 -36.30 5.10
CA LEU A 558 15.82 -35.26 5.50
C LEU A 558 16.15 -34.32 4.33
N GLN A 559 16.28 -34.84 3.12
CA GLN A 559 16.47 -34.03 1.91
C GLN A 559 15.28 -33.12 1.64
N ASN A 560 14.04 -33.60 1.80
CA ASN A 560 12.85 -32.77 1.70
C ASN A 560 12.77 -31.70 2.80
N LEU A 561 13.26 -31.99 4.02
CA LEU A 561 13.38 -30.99 5.07
C LEU A 561 14.34 -29.87 4.66
N ILE A 562 15.51 -30.20 4.11
CA ILE A 562 16.46 -29.19 3.57
C ILE A 562 15.78 -28.34 2.50
N ARG A 563 15.14 -28.98 1.51
CA ARG A 563 14.46 -28.28 0.40
C ARG A 563 13.35 -27.35 0.89
N LYS A 564 12.55 -27.79 1.88
CA LYS A 564 11.52 -26.97 2.50
C LYS A 564 12.11 -25.73 3.17
N THR A 565 13.18 -25.88 3.95
CA THR A 565 13.84 -24.74 4.60
C THR A 565 14.44 -23.79 3.57
N LEU A 566 15.14 -24.30 2.55
CA LEU A 566 15.66 -23.48 1.45
C LEU A 566 14.54 -22.71 0.75
N TRP A 567 13.42 -23.38 0.46
CA TRP A 567 12.27 -22.74 -0.18
C TRP A 567 11.65 -21.64 0.68
N ASN A 568 11.51 -21.85 1.98
CA ASN A 568 11.07 -20.82 2.92
C ASN A 568 12.01 -19.61 2.97
N ARG A 569 13.27 -19.77 2.53
CA ARG A 569 14.26 -18.69 2.46
C ARG A 569 14.37 -18.08 1.07
N GLY A 570 13.51 -18.47 0.14
CA GLY A 570 13.56 -17.98 -1.24
C GLY A 570 14.57 -18.72 -2.11
N ILE A 571 15.10 -19.88 -1.72
CA ILE A 571 16.07 -20.63 -2.54
C ILE A 571 15.35 -21.80 -3.22
N PRO A 572 15.12 -21.75 -4.54
CA PRO A 572 14.58 -22.86 -5.31
C PRO A 572 15.48 -24.08 -5.24
N SER A 573 14.89 -25.27 -5.26
CA SER A 573 15.66 -26.52 -5.29
C SER A 573 15.06 -27.62 -6.16
N GLU A 574 15.89 -28.18 -7.03
CA GLU A 574 15.58 -29.34 -7.86
C GLU A 574 16.27 -30.61 -7.34
N THR A 575 16.00 -31.75 -7.97
CA THR A 575 16.60 -33.04 -7.60
C THR A 575 17.28 -33.69 -8.80
N ALA A 576 18.47 -34.26 -8.60
CA ALA A 576 19.21 -35.02 -9.60
C ALA A 576 19.46 -36.46 -9.10
N SER A 577 19.41 -37.46 -9.99
CA SER A 577 19.83 -38.82 -9.61
C SER A 577 21.36 -38.88 -9.49
N ILE A 578 21.89 -39.87 -8.76
CA ILE A 578 23.35 -40.09 -8.65
C ILE A 578 23.97 -40.36 -10.02
N GLN A 579 23.28 -41.14 -10.86
CA GLN A 579 23.72 -41.46 -12.23
C GLN A 579 23.74 -40.21 -13.10
N ASP A 580 22.66 -39.41 -13.06
CA ASP A 580 22.61 -38.14 -13.78
C ASP A 580 23.73 -37.23 -13.28
N TRP A 581 23.90 -37.04 -11.97
CA TRP A 581 24.95 -36.20 -11.42
C TRP A 581 26.37 -36.67 -11.84
N ALA A 582 26.62 -37.98 -11.85
CA ALA A 582 27.90 -38.55 -12.30
C ALA A 582 28.12 -38.39 -13.83
N MET A 583 27.05 -38.48 -14.62
CA MET A 583 27.06 -38.36 -16.09
C MET A 583 26.97 -36.90 -16.59
N ILE A 584 26.38 -35.99 -15.82
CA ILE A 584 26.16 -34.59 -16.16
C ILE A 584 27.51 -33.86 -16.18
N LYS A 585 27.91 -33.47 -17.39
CA LYS A 585 28.85 -32.36 -17.64
C LYS A 585 28.28 -31.13 -16.94
N GLY A 586 29.09 -30.36 -16.21
CA GLY A 586 28.73 -29.35 -15.18
C GLY A 586 27.76 -28.19 -15.50
N GLU A 587 26.84 -28.33 -16.47
CA GLU A 587 25.97 -27.27 -16.99
C GLU A 587 24.67 -27.01 -16.19
N LYS A 588 24.21 -27.91 -15.31
CA LYS A 588 22.85 -27.78 -14.71
C LYS A 588 22.73 -26.88 -13.48
N SER A 589 23.66 -26.96 -12.53
CA SER A 589 23.61 -26.21 -11.26
C SER A 589 25.01 -25.87 -10.76
N PRO A 590 25.27 -24.65 -10.27
CA PRO A 590 26.55 -24.26 -9.67
C PRO A 590 26.70 -24.77 -8.22
N PHE A 591 25.63 -25.30 -7.62
CA PHE A 591 25.62 -25.75 -6.24
C PHE A 591 24.82 -27.05 -6.07
N TYR A 592 25.43 -28.06 -5.44
CA TYR A 592 24.80 -29.34 -5.12
C TYR A 592 24.80 -29.59 -3.62
N ILE A 593 23.75 -30.25 -3.13
CA ILE A 593 23.70 -30.78 -1.76
C ILE A 593 23.56 -32.30 -1.82
N TRP A 594 24.39 -32.98 -1.05
CA TRP A 594 24.32 -34.42 -0.83
C TRP A 594 24.10 -34.70 0.65
N ALA A 595 23.28 -35.70 0.96
CA ALA A 595 23.12 -36.21 2.32
C ALA A 595 23.06 -37.74 2.25
N GLY A 596 23.68 -38.42 3.21
CA GLY A 596 23.66 -39.88 3.26
C GLY A 596 24.36 -40.46 4.48
N THR A 597 24.19 -41.76 4.72
CA THR A 597 24.99 -42.44 5.73
C THR A 597 26.32 -42.93 5.16
N ALA A 598 27.18 -43.51 6.00
CA ALA A 598 28.39 -44.20 5.55
C ALA A 598 28.10 -45.25 4.45
N LYS A 599 26.90 -45.85 4.43
CA LYS A 599 26.49 -46.79 3.38
C LYS A 599 26.34 -46.11 2.01
N SER A 600 25.54 -45.04 1.91
CA SER A 600 25.41 -44.26 0.67
C SER A 600 26.71 -43.58 0.24
N TYR A 601 27.60 -43.28 1.19
CA TYR A 601 28.87 -42.60 0.88
C TYR A 601 29.77 -43.43 -0.04
N GLU A 602 29.72 -44.76 0.03
CA GLU A 602 30.52 -45.64 -0.85
C GLU A 602 30.23 -45.38 -2.34
N ASN A 603 29.04 -44.88 -2.69
CA ASN A 603 28.66 -44.53 -4.07
C ASN A 603 29.42 -43.31 -4.62
N ILE A 604 29.89 -42.40 -3.75
CA ILE A 604 30.57 -41.15 -4.14
C ILE A 604 32.02 -41.08 -3.66
N LYS A 605 32.42 -42.01 -2.78
CA LYS A 605 33.75 -42.05 -2.15
C LYS A 605 34.90 -42.12 -3.15
N ALA A 606 34.79 -42.96 -4.18
CA ALA A 606 35.84 -43.10 -5.19
C ALA A 606 36.08 -41.76 -5.93
N TRP A 607 35.00 -41.06 -6.25
CA TRP A 607 35.05 -39.76 -6.92
C TRP A 607 35.68 -38.67 -6.04
N ILE A 608 35.32 -38.62 -4.75
CA ILE A 608 35.93 -37.67 -3.80
C ILE A 608 37.41 -37.98 -3.59
N ALA A 609 37.78 -39.27 -3.46
CA ALA A 609 39.16 -39.69 -3.28
C ALA A 609 40.06 -39.34 -4.47
N GLU A 610 39.52 -39.40 -5.69
CA GLU A 610 40.23 -38.99 -6.92
C GLU A 610 40.53 -37.48 -6.94
N THR A 611 39.57 -36.66 -6.50
CA THR A 611 39.69 -35.19 -6.57
C THR A 611 40.40 -34.59 -5.34
N HIS A 612 40.13 -35.12 -4.14
CA HIS A 612 40.62 -34.63 -2.86
C HIS A 612 40.86 -35.79 -1.85
N PRO A 613 41.98 -36.54 -1.95
CA PRO A 613 42.24 -37.71 -1.12
C PRO A 613 42.36 -37.40 0.39
N ASP A 614 43.02 -36.28 0.75
CA ASP A 614 43.17 -35.88 2.16
C ASP A 614 41.84 -35.54 2.81
N LEU A 615 40.95 -34.89 2.05
CA LEU A 615 39.61 -34.54 2.50
C LEU A 615 38.76 -35.80 2.71
N ASN A 616 38.85 -36.78 1.80
CA ASN A 616 38.14 -38.05 1.92
C ASN A 616 38.47 -38.77 3.23
N ASN A 617 39.75 -38.80 3.62
CA ASN A 617 40.19 -39.43 4.87
C ASN A 617 39.58 -38.73 6.10
N GLU A 618 39.57 -37.39 6.10
CA GLU A 618 38.99 -36.62 7.22
C GLU A 618 37.46 -36.76 7.28
N ILE A 619 36.76 -36.80 6.14
CA ILE A 619 35.32 -37.06 6.05
C ILE A 619 34.98 -38.42 6.68
N ILE A 620 35.69 -39.49 6.31
CA ILE A 620 35.47 -40.85 6.83
C ILE A 620 35.66 -40.87 8.34
N LYS A 621 36.77 -40.29 8.83
CA LYS A 621 37.08 -40.21 10.26
C LYS A 621 35.99 -39.50 11.06
N ARG A 622 35.42 -38.41 10.52
CA ARG A 622 34.39 -37.62 11.22
C ARG A 622 32.96 -38.14 11.03
N SER A 623 32.74 -39.06 10.09
CA SER A 623 31.42 -39.66 9.83
C SER A 623 30.87 -40.44 11.04
N GLU A 624 31.71 -40.91 11.96
CA GLU A 624 31.30 -41.60 13.19
C GLU A 624 30.45 -40.72 14.11
N VAL A 625 30.75 -39.42 14.19
CA VAL A 625 30.03 -38.42 15.00
C VAL A 625 29.08 -37.57 14.16
N GLY A 626 29.27 -37.55 12.84
CA GLY A 626 28.50 -36.78 11.88
C GLY A 626 29.18 -35.45 11.54
N THR A 627 29.34 -35.15 10.25
CA THR A 627 30.01 -33.93 9.79
C THR A 627 29.42 -33.40 8.49
N PRO A 628 29.38 -32.07 8.29
CA PRO A 628 29.31 -31.50 6.96
C PRO A 628 30.67 -31.58 6.25
N PHE A 629 30.67 -31.46 4.93
CA PHE A 629 31.88 -31.20 4.13
C PHE A 629 31.55 -30.32 2.92
N LEU A 630 32.54 -29.59 2.41
CA LEU A 630 32.43 -28.76 1.22
C LEU A 630 33.55 -29.07 0.23
N ILE A 631 33.16 -29.31 -1.02
CA ILE A 631 34.08 -29.55 -2.14
C ILE A 631 33.76 -28.58 -3.26
N GLN A 632 34.77 -27.91 -3.79
CA GLN A 632 34.70 -27.14 -5.02
C GLN A 632 35.49 -27.87 -6.10
N THR A 633 34.89 -28.01 -7.27
CA THR A 633 35.47 -28.76 -8.37
C THR A 633 35.18 -28.06 -9.70
N GLN A 634 36.03 -28.29 -10.69
CA GLN A 634 35.96 -27.69 -12.01
C GLN A 634 35.94 -28.79 -13.07
N ARG A 635 34.94 -28.77 -13.96
CA ARG A 635 34.79 -29.73 -15.06
C ARG A 635 34.25 -29.01 -16.30
N ASP A 636 34.88 -29.23 -17.46
CA ASP A 636 34.46 -28.65 -18.75
C ASP A 636 34.23 -27.12 -18.70
N ASN A 637 35.18 -26.36 -18.14
CA ASN A 637 35.12 -24.91 -17.92
C ASN A 637 34.03 -24.41 -16.96
N SER A 638 33.32 -25.30 -16.26
CA SER A 638 32.29 -24.94 -15.27
C SER A 638 32.73 -25.34 -13.86
N GLN A 639 32.70 -24.39 -12.93
CA GLN A 639 33.03 -24.59 -11.52
C GLN A 639 31.74 -24.74 -10.70
N TYR A 640 31.69 -25.76 -9.84
CA TYR A 640 30.54 -25.99 -8.98
C TYR A 640 30.97 -26.44 -7.57
N ASN A 641 30.06 -26.27 -6.61
CA ASN A 641 30.28 -26.60 -5.21
C ASN A 641 29.35 -27.75 -4.78
N ILE A 642 29.85 -28.64 -3.91
CA ILE A 642 29.07 -29.71 -3.28
C ILE A 642 29.16 -29.54 -1.76
N LEU A 643 28.00 -29.32 -1.13
CA LEU A 643 27.84 -29.39 0.31
C LEU A 643 27.29 -30.77 0.69
N GLY A 644 28.11 -31.57 1.36
CA GLY A 644 27.73 -32.91 1.80
C GLY A 644 27.45 -32.99 3.30
N PHE A 645 26.50 -33.84 3.69
CA PHE A 645 26.23 -34.20 5.08
C PHE A 645 26.35 -35.72 5.25
N ILE A 646 27.22 -36.17 6.16
CA ILE A 646 27.46 -37.59 6.40
C ILE A 646 27.41 -37.93 7.88
N ALA A 647 26.84 -39.09 8.21
CA ALA A 647 26.97 -39.71 9.52
C ALA A 647 26.87 -41.25 9.42
N ASN A 648 27.29 -41.98 10.46
CA ASN A 648 27.17 -43.44 10.48
C ASN A 648 25.74 -43.96 10.74
N THR A 649 24.85 -43.11 11.24
CA THR A 649 23.46 -43.45 11.59
C THR A 649 22.50 -42.34 11.12
N PRO A 650 21.25 -42.67 10.73
CA PRO A 650 20.26 -41.69 10.32
C PRO A 650 19.94 -40.63 11.40
N GLU A 651 19.94 -41.01 12.68
CA GLU A 651 19.66 -40.11 13.80
C GLU A 651 20.73 -39.01 13.91
N LYS A 652 22.01 -39.40 13.80
CA LYS A 652 23.12 -38.44 13.79
C LYS A 652 23.12 -37.59 12.53
N LEU A 653 22.79 -38.16 11.37
CA LEU A 653 22.64 -37.41 10.12
C LEU A 653 21.57 -36.32 10.29
N GLY A 654 20.42 -36.68 10.88
CA GLY A 654 19.37 -35.73 11.23
C GLY A 654 19.86 -34.62 12.17
N ALA A 655 20.67 -34.94 13.19
CA ALA A 655 21.25 -33.95 14.09
C ALA A 655 22.18 -32.95 13.38
N VAL A 656 23.05 -33.43 12.47
CA VAL A 656 23.95 -32.58 11.68
C VAL A 656 23.15 -31.65 10.76
N ILE A 657 22.16 -32.18 10.05
CA ILE A 657 21.28 -31.40 9.16
C ILE A 657 20.49 -30.36 9.97
N ASN A 658 19.91 -30.73 11.10
CA ASN A 658 19.18 -29.81 11.96
C ASN A 658 20.05 -28.66 12.48
N ASN A 659 21.32 -28.93 12.80
CA ASN A 659 22.27 -27.88 13.18
C ASN A 659 22.53 -26.91 12.01
N PHE A 660 22.76 -27.45 10.80
CA PHE A 660 22.89 -26.64 9.58
C PHE A 660 21.68 -25.73 9.35
N LEU A 661 20.47 -26.30 9.39
CA LEU A 661 19.23 -25.54 9.17
C LEU A 661 19.04 -24.46 10.24
N LYS A 662 19.34 -24.76 11.51
CA LYS A 662 19.28 -23.79 12.61
C LYS A 662 20.26 -22.63 12.42
N MET A 663 21.48 -22.91 11.94
CA MET A 663 22.47 -21.86 11.65
C MET A 663 22.01 -20.94 10.52
N LEU A 664 21.47 -21.50 9.44
CA LEU A 664 20.87 -20.71 8.36
C LEU A 664 19.71 -19.86 8.87
N ASP A 665 18.81 -20.42 9.66
CA ASP A 665 17.67 -19.68 10.21
C ASP A 665 18.08 -18.50 11.10
N GLN A 666 19.14 -18.68 11.90
CA GLN A 666 19.60 -17.63 12.82
C GLN A 666 20.48 -16.56 12.16
N ARG A 667 21.31 -16.93 11.17
CA ARG A 667 22.38 -16.05 10.65
C ARG A 667 22.36 -15.82 9.15
N GLY A 668 21.66 -16.65 8.39
CA GLY A 668 21.83 -16.73 6.93
C GLY A 668 23.24 -17.15 6.51
N GLU A 669 24.02 -17.70 7.44
CA GLU A 669 25.42 -18.07 7.26
C GLU A 669 25.65 -19.45 7.88
N PHE A 670 26.26 -20.35 7.11
CA PHE A 670 26.72 -21.64 7.62
C PHE A 670 28.24 -21.69 7.66
N ILE A 671 28.82 -22.04 8.81
CA ILE A 671 30.27 -22.10 9.00
C ILE A 671 30.72 -23.55 8.89
N ILE A 672 31.69 -23.80 8.02
CA ILE A 672 32.27 -25.14 7.83
C ILE A 672 33.75 -25.10 8.25
N PRO A 673 34.21 -26.06 9.08
CA PRO A 673 35.61 -26.15 9.46
C PRO A 673 36.53 -26.35 8.26
N SER A 674 37.69 -25.70 8.25
CA SER A 674 38.69 -25.81 7.16
C SER A 674 39.16 -27.25 6.91
N ALA A 675 39.21 -28.07 7.95
CA ALA A 675 39.58 -29.49 7.86
C ALA A 675 38.66 -30.32 6.95
N VAL A 676 37.40 -29.90 6.75
CA VAL A 676 36.40 -30.58 5.91
C VAL A 676 35.89 -29.68 4.78
N SER A 677 36.65 -28.66 4.41
CA SER A 677 36.26 -27.68 3.39
C SER A 677 37.41 -27.40 2.42
N LYS A 678 37.19 -27.67 1.14
CA LYS A 678 38.05 -27.26 0.02
C LYS A 678 37.22 -26.45 -0.96
N GLY A 679 37.19 -25.13 -0.79
CA GLY A 679 36.50 -24.23 -1.71
C GLY A 679 36.97 -22.78 -1.56
N ASP A 680 37.18 -22.14 -2.70
CA ASP A 680 37.52 -20.72 -2.78
C ASP A 680 36.24 -19.89 -2.73
N GLY A 681 36.07 -19.14 -1.64
CA GLY A 681 35.02 -18.13 -1.50
C GLY A 681 35.47 -16.74 -1.95
N THR A 682 34.52 -15.83 -2.11
CA THR A 682 34.79 -14.42 -2.43
C THR A 682 34.53 -13.51 -1.22
N LYS A 683 35.05 -12.28 -1.25
CA LYS A 683 34.65 -11.26 -0.27
C LYS A 683 33.31 -10.67 -0.72
N ILE A 684 32.25 -10.87 0.05
CA ILE A 684 30.93 -10.34 -0.27
C ILE A 684 30.81 -8.90 0.26
N PRO A 685 30.41 -7.93 -0.58
CA PRO A 685 30.06 -6.59 -0.10
C PRO A 685 28.80 -6.63 0.76
N ASN A 686 28.79 -5.86 1.85
CA ASN A 686 27.61 -5.74 2.73
C ASN A 686 26.54 -4.76 2.21
N TYR A 687 26.53 -4.50 0.91
CA TYR A 687 25.61 -3.58 0.25
C TYR A 687 25.01 -4.25 -1.00
N GLY A 688 23.81 -3.81 -1.36
CA GLY A 688 23.05 -4.28 -2.50
C GLY A 688 22.23 -3.16 -3.12
N LEU A 689 21.61 -3.47 -4.25
CA LEU A 689 20.80 -2.55 -5.03
C LEU A 689 19.51 -3.23 -5.46
N ALA A 690 18.38 -2.54 -5.29
CA ALA A 690 17.08 -2.97 -5.78
C ALA A 690 16.57 -2.00 -6.85
N LEU A 691 16.05 -2.55 -7.94
CA LEU A 691 15.29 -1.86 -8.97
C LEU A 691 13.81 -2.17 -8.77
N MET A 692 13.01 -1.14 -8.51
CA MET A 692 11.57 -1.27 -8.27
C MET A 692 10.80 -0.71 -9.47
N PHE A 693 9.77 -1.41 -9.92
CA PHE A 693 8.93 -1.06 -11.07
C PHE A 693 7.52 -1.59 -10.86
N ASN A 694 6.56 -1.20 -11.70
CA ASN A 694 5.17 -1.64 -11.52
C ASN A 694 4.93 -2.95 -12.29
N GLY A 695 4.15 -3.83 -11.67
CA GLY A 695 3.72 -5.10 -12.26
C GLY A 695 4.85 -6.10 -12.55
N THR A 696 4.60 -7.00 -13.50
CA THR A 696 5.56 -8.06 -13.90
C THR A 696 6.30 -7.66 -15.18
N LYS A 697 7.63 -7.73 -15.15
CA LYS A 697 8.51 -7.48 -16.30
C LYS A 697 9.39 -8.69 -16.61
N LEU A 698 9.74 -8.86 -17.88
CA LEU A 698 10.77 -9.79 -18.29
C LEU A 698 12.16 -9.20 -18.00
N VAL A 699 13.03 -10.04 -17.44
CA VAL A 699 14.41 -9.72 -17.15
C VAL A 699 15.29 -10.81 -17.77
N SER A 700 16.47 -10.42 -18.26
CA SER A 700 17.50 -11.36 -18.66
C SER A 700 18.83 -11.08 -17.99
N THR A 701 19.66 -12.12 -17.87
CA THR A 701 21.03 -12.03 -17.33
C THR A 701 22.01 -12.69 -18.28
N ASP A 702 23.21 -12.12 -18.40
CA ASP A 702 24.32 -12.73 -19.12
C ASP A 702 25.43 -13.24 -18.18
N SER A 703 26.42 -13.94 -18.75
CA SER A 703 27.58 -14.46 -18.02
C SER A 703 28.51 -13.37 -17.46
N ASN A 704 28.38 -12.13 -17.93
CA ASN A 704 29.14 -10.97 -17.46
C ASN A 704 28.41 -10.22 -16.35
N LYS A 705 27.33 -10.81 -15.78
CA LYS A 705 26.50 -10.24 -14.71
C LYS A 705 25.83 -8.91 -15.09
N SER A 706 25.58 -8.70 -16.38
CA SER A 706 24.71 -7.61 -16.84
C SER A 706 23.26 -8.07 -16.78
N PHE A 707 22.41 -7.23 -16.20
CA PHE A 707 20.97 -7.46 -16.13
C PHE A 707 20.26 -6.59 -17.15
N TYR A 708 19.32 -7.16 -17.89
CA TYR A 708 18.50 -6.45 -18.87
C TYR A 708 17.05 -6.44 -18.42
N LEU A 709 16.51 -5.24 -18.16
CA LEU A 709 15.08 -5.03 -17.89
C LEU A 709 14.39 -4.64 -19.20
N TYR A 710 13.46 -5.47 -19.69
CA TYR A 710 12.75 -5.18 -20.93
C TYR A 710 11.56 -4.24 -20.68
N HIS A 711 11.48 -3.18 -21.48
CA HIS A 711 10.45 -2.13 -21.41
C HIS A 711 9.39 -2.24 -22.50
N GLY A 712 9.64 -3.06 -23.52
CA GLY A 712 8.64 -3.41 -24.53
C GLY A 712 9.20 -3.54 -25.93
N TYR A 713 8.42 -4.17 -26.80
CA TYR A 713 8.72 -4.28 -28.22
C TYR A 713 8.21 -3.06 -28.99
N ILE A 714 9.05 -2.52 -29.88
CA ILE A 714 8.74 -1.35 -30.71
C ILE A 714 8.55 -1.82 -32.15
N ASN A 715 7.38 -1.56 -32.72
CA ASN A 715 7.08 -1.77 -34.13
C ASN A 715 6.30 -0.57 -34.69
N THR A 716 6.96 0.26 -35.48
CA THR A 716 6.36 1.48 -36.06
C THR A 716 5.70 1.24 -37.42
N GLN A 717 5.89 0.06 -38.03
CA GLN A 717 5.49 -0.22 -39.41
C GLN A 717 4.24 -1.09 -39.56
N LYS A 718 3.87 -1.91 -38.55
CA LYS A 718 2.82 -2.93 -38.70
C LYS A 718 1.64 -2.88 -37.74
N TYR A 719 1.72 -2.14 -36.62
CA TYR A 719 0.66 -2.15 -35.60
C TYR A 719 0.47 -0.77 -34.94
N PRO A 720 -0.57 -0.03 -35.33
CA PRO A 720 -1.04 1.16 -34.60
C PRO A 720 -1.75 0.76 -33.28
N PRO A 721 -1.92 1.70 -32.32
CA PRO A 721 -1.80 3.16 -32.48
C PRO A 721 -0.35 3.66 -32.53
N LYS A 722 -0.10 4.80 -33.22
CA LYS A 722 1.18 5.52 -33.16
C LYS A 722 1.51 5.81 -31.70
N ILE A 723 2.45 5.07 -31.12
CA ILE A 723 2.91 5.30 -29.75
C ILE A 723 3.77 6.56 -29.77
N ASN A 724 3.24 7.67 -29.23
CA ASN A 724 3.95 8.94 -29.16
C ASN A 724 5.18 8.86 -28.23
N ALA A 725 5.13 8.03 -27.19
CA ALA A 725 6.26 7.78 -26.29
C ALA A 725 6.06 6.48 -25.51
N ILE A 726 7.15 5.76 -25.25
CA ILE A 726 7.19 4.60 -24.37
C ILE A 726 7.72 5.06 -23.01
N PRO A 727 6.91 5.04 -21.94
CA PRO A 727 7.37 5.39 -20.61
C PRO A 727 8.24 4.26 -20.03
N ILE A 728 9.37 4.65 -19.47
CA ILE A 728 10.31 3.79 -18.78
C ILE A 728 10.46 4.35 -17.36
N PHE A 729 9.73 3.74 -16.42
CA PHE A 729 9.75 4.13 -15.02
C PHE A 729 10.26 3.00 -14.13
N TYR A 730 11.21 3.32 -13.26
CA TYR A 730 11.64 2.52 -12.12
C TYR A 730 12.27 3.41 -11.05
N ARG A 731 12.49 2.82 -9.88
CA ARG A 731 13.20 3.44 -8.77
C ARG A 731 14.43 2.61 -8.44
N ILE A 732 15.53 3.26 -8.13
CA ILE A 732 16.74 2.61 -7.65
C ILE A 732 16.80 2.80 -6.13
N TYR A 733 16.88 1.70 -5.41
CA TYR A 733 16.91 1.64 -3.95
C TYR A 733 18.17 0.91 -3.47
N PRO A 734 19.18 1.64 -2.97
CA PRO A 734 20.32 1.02 -2.31
C PRO A 734 19.93 0.46 -0.95
N PHE A 735 20.49 -0.69 -0.58
CA PHE A 735 20.27 -1.30 0.73
C PHE A 735 21.56 -1.94 1.26
N SER A 736 21.57 -2.27 2.56
CA SER A 736 22.70 -2.96 3.20
C SER A 736 22.24 -4.17 3.99
N GLY A 737 23.17 -5.11 4.23
CA GLY A 737 22.87 -6.35 4.94
C GLY A 737 22.21 -7.44 4.08
N HIS A 738 21.71 -8.47 4.76
CA HIS A 738 21.08 -9.63 4.12
C HIS A 738 19.67 -9.27 3.62
N TRP A 739 19.31 -9.64 2.38
CA TRP A 739 18.06 -9.19 1.74
C TRP A 739 16.78 -9.54 2.52
N LEU A 740 16.70 -10.71 3.17
CA LEU A 740 15.57 -11.09 4.05
C LEU A 740 15.36 -10.15 5.25
N GLN A 741 16.34 -9.32 5.60
CA GLN A 741 16.29 -8.36 6.72
C GLN A 741 16.07 -6.92 6.25
N THR A 742 15.82 -6.73 4.95
CA THR A 742 15.57 -5.44 4.33
C THR A 742 14.09 -5.23 4.09
N ASP A 743 13.70 -3.99 3.83
CA ASP A 743 12.34 -3.57 3.51
C ASP A 743 12.04 -3.59 2.00
N ILE A 744 12.89 -4.19 1.16
CA ILE A 744 12.74 -4.18 -0.32
C ILE A 744 11.34 -4.65 -0.76
N ILE A 745 10.82 -5.71 -0.13
CA ILE A 745 9.47 -6.22 -0.46
C ILE A 745 8.41 -5.19 -0.09
N GLN A 746 8.54 -4.52 1.06
CA GLN A 746 7.60 -3.48 1.48
C GLN A 746 7.69 -2.24 0.58
N GLN A 747 8.89 -1.79 0.24
CA GLN A 747 9.13 -0.63 -0.63
C GLN A 747 8.69 -0.87 -2.07
N SER A 748 8.87 -2.08 -2.60
CA SER A 748 8.37 -2.45 -3.94
C SER A 748 6.85 -2.55 -4.04
N ASN A 749 6.15 -2.72 -2.91
CA ASN A 749 4.70 -2.73 -2.83
C ASN A 749 4.09 -1.36 -2.48
N GLU A 750 4.92 -0.32 -2.35
CA GLU A 750 4.50 1.03 -2.00
C GLU A 750 3.53 1.64 -3.03
N LYS A 751 2.45 2.21 -2.53
CA LYS A 751 1.42 2.92 -3.28
C LYS A 751 1.60 4.43 -3.14
N PRO A 752 1.29 5.22 -4.18
CA PRO A 752 1.32 6.67 -4.09
C PRO A 752 0.36 7.19 -3.01
N LEU A 753 0.69 8.34 -2.42
CA LEU A 753 -0.19 9.03 -1.48
C LEU A 753 -1.41 9.61 -2.22
N LEU A 754 -2.54 9.66 -1.54
CA LEU A 754 -3.77 10.28 -2.03
C LEU A 754 -3.98 11.61 -1.31
N TYR A 755 -4.73 12.53 -1.93
CA TYR A 755 -4.99 13.83 -1.34
C TYR A 755 -6.42 14.31 -1.59
N ALA A 756 -6.86 15.23 -0.73
CA ALA A 756 -7.99 16.11 -0.98
C ALA A 756 -7.76 17.47 -0.32
N ILE A 757 -8.34 18.49 -0.93
CA ILE A 757 -8.32 19.86 -0.43
C ILE A 757 -9.67 20.13 0.24
N THR A 758 -9.62 20.73 1.42
CA THR A 758 -10.80 21.15 2.18
C THR A 758 -10.52 22.44 2.95
N GLY A 759 -11.56 23.02 3.52
CA GLY A 759 -11.44 24.14 4.45
C GLY A 759 -10.89 23.70 5.81
N VAL A 760 -10.90 24.61 6.76
CA VAL A 760 -10.59 24.32 8.16
C VAL A 760 -11.89 23.96 8.88
N HIS A 761 -11.98 22.76 9.44
CA HIS A 761 -13.19 22.25 10.12
C HIS A 761 -12.85 21.15 11.13
N GLY A 762 -13.74 20.93 12.09
CA GLY A 762 -13.65 19.76 12.97
C GLY A 762 -14.02 18.47 12.22
N GLY A 763 -13.69 17.32 12.80
CA GLY A 763 -14.02 16.02 12.23
C GLY A 763 -13.82 14.89 13.25
N PRO A 764 -14.54 13.75 13.11
CA PRO A 764 -14.39 12.61 14.02
C PRO A 764 -13.05 11.87 13.87
N TRP A 765 -12.37 12.01 12.73
CA TRP A 765 -11.07 11.39 12.51
C TRP A 765 -9.95 12.36 12.93
N ALA A 766 -9.25 12.03 14.01
CA ALA A 766 -8.11 12.82 14.46
C ALA A 766 -7.03 12.96 13.37
N ASN A 767 -6.48 14.17 13.23
CA ASN A 767 -5.33 14.41 12.36
C ASN A 767 -4.10 13.61 12.83
N ASN A 768 -3.22 13.28 11.90
CA ASN A 768 -2.00 12.50 12.15
C ASN A 768 -2.30 11.15 12.85
N SER A 769 -3.35 10.45 12.41
CA SER A 769 -3.74 9.16 12.97
C SER A 769 -4.07 8.12 11.88
N SER A 770 -3.93 6.84 12.23
CA SER A 770 -4.16 5.69 11.35
C SER A 770 -5.61 5.24 11.32
N PHE A 771 -6.19 5.00 10.13
CA PHE A 771 -7.45 4.26 10.05
C PHE A 771 -7.26 2.82 10.54
N LEU A 772 -6.19 2.15 10.07
CA LEU A 772 -5.74 0.84 10.53
C LEU A 772 -4.23 0.85 10.70
N SER A 773 -3.74 0.22 11.75
CA SER A 773 -2.31 0.04 12.00
C SER A 773 -2.00 -1.38 12.44
N LEU A 774 -0.77 -1.79 12.12
CA LEU A 774 -0.16 -3.04 12.56
C LEU A 774 1.08 -2.70 13.38
N ASP A 775 1.30 -3.41 14.47
CA ASP A 775 2.48 -3.27 15.34
C ASP A 775 3.74 -3.97 14.79
N ASN A 776 3.57 -4.86 13.79
CA ASN A 776 4.66 -5.57 13.14
C ASN A 776 4.88 -5.07 11.69
N PRO A 777 6.04 -4.48 11.37
CA PRO A 777 6.34 -3.96 10.02
C PRO A 777 6.50 -5.05 8.96
N ASN A 778 6.71 -6.31 9.37
CA ASN A 778 6.84 -7.46 8.46
C ASN A 778 5.48 -8.07 8.08
N ILE A 779 4.38 -7.42 8.42
CA ILE A 779 3.03 -7.80 7.96
C ILE A 779 2.42 -6.61 7.24
N TYR A 780 1.93 -6.84 6.03
CA TYR A 780 1.32 -5.80 5.22
C TYR A 780 -0.10 -6.18 4.78
N ILE A 781 -0.99 -5.20 4.83
CA ILE A 781 -2.35 -5.26 4.30
C ILE A 781 -2.29 -5.11 2.77
N SER A 782 -2.64 -6.16 2.06
CA SER A 782 -2.63 -6.20 0.59
C SER A 782 -3.94 -5.68 -0.02
N SER A 783 -5.07 -5.79 0.70
CA SER A 783 -6.39 -5.37 0.22
C SER A 783 -7.29 -4.94 1.38
N ILE A 784 -8.05 -3.87 1.17
CA ILE A 784 -9.19 -3.44 1.99
C ILE A 784 -10.38 -3.27 1.06
N LYS A 785 -11.50 -3.93 1.37
CA LYS A 785 -12.72 -3.87 0.55
C LYS A 785 -13.96 -4.20 1.39
N PRO A 786 -15.18 -3.88 0.96
CA PRO A 786 -16.37 -4.33 1.68
C PRO A 786 -16.51 -5.86 1.59
N MET A 787 -17.21 -6.47 2.54
CA MET A 787 -17.53 -7.89 2.43
C MET A 787 -18.53 -8.12 1.28
N GLY A 788 -18.36 -9.24 0.58
CA GLY A 788 -19.21 -9.65 -0.53
C GLY A 788 -19.05 -8.79 -1.76
N THR A 789 -17.83 -8.44 -2.20
CA THR A 789 -17.66 -7.57 -3.38
C THR A 789 -18.01 -8.28 -4.69
N GLY A 790 -19.31 -8.38 -4.98
CA GLY A 790 -19.93 -7.97 -6.23
C GLY A 790 -19.89 -8.93 -7.43
N ILE A 791 -21.06 -9.50 -7.71
CA ILE A 791 -21.59 -9.69 -9.07
C ILE A 791 -23.03 -9.13 -9.01
N PRO A 792 -23.35 -8.02 -9.70
CA PRO A 792 -24.70 -7.44 -9.70
C PRO A 792 -25.80 -8.42 -10.14
N LEU A 793 -25.45 -9.42 -10.94
CA LEU A 793 -26.35 -10.52 -11.34
C LEU A 793 -26.78 -11.45 -10.20
N ILE A 794 -26.04 -11.49 -9.07
CA ILE A 794 -26.19 -12.51 -8.01
C ILE A 794 -26.53 -11.89 -6.66
N GLN A 795 -26.23 -10.60 -6.45
CA GLN A 795 -26.51 -9.91 -5.19
C GLN A 795 -27.78 -9.08 -5.26
N SER A 796 -28.72 -9.33 -4.35
CA SER A 796 -29.95 -8.55 -4.18
C SER A 796 -29.80 -7.35 -3.23
N GLU A 797 -28.78 -7.35 -2.35
CA GLU A 797 -28.57 -6.31 -1.34
C GLU A 797 -27.37 -5.41 -1.65
N GLN A 798 -27.50 -4.11 -1.34
CA GLN A 798 -26.41 -3.15 -1.49
C GLN A 798 -25.32 -3.38 -0.44
N GLN A 799 -24.06 -3.36 -0.89
CA GLN A 799 -22.90 -3.49 -0.01
C GLN A 799 -22.75 -2.25 0.88
N ASN A 800 -22.63 -2.46 2.19
CA ASN A 800 -22.46 -1.39 3.15
C ASN A 800 -21.19 -1.60 4.01
N PRO A 801 -20.12 -0.81 3.77
CA PRO A 801 -18.86 -0.94 4.51
C PRO A 801 -18.99 -0.65 6.02
N THR A 802 -20.07 0.02 6.45
CA THR A 802 -20.30 0.30 7.88
C THR A 802 -20.66 -0.94 8.69
N ASP A 803 -21.18 -1.99 8.03
CA ASP A 803 -21.54 -3.23 8.71
C ASP A 803 -20.28 -4.08 8.91
N MET A 804 -19.60 -4.44 7.80
CA MET A 804 -18.33 -5.16 7.81
C MET A 804 -17.51 -4.87 6.54
N PHE A 805 -16.19 -4.79 6.70
CA PHE A 805 -15.25 -4.79 5.60
C PHE A 805 -14.18 -5.87 5.79
N ILE A 806 -13.47 -6.20 4.72
CA ILE A 806 -12.42 -7.19 4.67
C ILE A 806 -11.06 -6.50 4.64
N ALA A 807 -10.11 -7.01 5.42
CA ALA A 807 -8.69 -6.76 5.25
C ALA A 807 -7.95 -8.06 4.98
N ARG A 808 -7.08 -8.07 3.98
CA ARG A 808 -6.16 -9.18 3.70
C ARG A 808 -4.76 -8.81 4.14
N LEU A 809 -4.17 -9.62 5.01
CA LEU A 809 -2.85 -9.43 5.59
C LEU A 809 -1.90 -10.50 5.05
N ASN A 810 -0.69 -10.07 4.69
CA ASN A 810 0.35 -10.91 4.11
C ASN A 810 1.61 -10.74 4.96
N ALA A 811 2.14 -11.85 5.49
CA ALA A 811 3.44 -11.85 6.14
C ALA A 811 4.56 -11.80 5.09
N ILE A 812 5.56 -10.97 5.34
CA ILE A 812 6.77 -10.88 4.53
C ILE A 812 7.95 -11.34 5.38
N GLY A 813 8.61 -12.41 4.95
CA GLY A 813 9.76 -12.99 5.64
C GLY A 813 9.62 -14.48 5.92
N ASN A 814 10.75 -15.07 6.28
CA ASN A 814 10.97 -16.51 6.42
C ASN A 814 10.71 -17.06 7.84
N GLN A 815 10.38 -16.19 8.79
CA GLN A 815 10.13 -16.57 10.19
C GLN A 815 8.64 -16.52 10.52
N LYS A 816 8.25 -17.22 11.59
CA LYS A 816 6.91 -17.03 12.19
C LYS A 816 6.81 -15.64 12.78
N GLN A 817 5.64 -15.03 12.61
CA GLN A 817 5.39 -13.65 13.01
C GLN A 817 4.03 -13.54 13.69
N ASN A 818 3.83 -12.48 14.45
CA ASN A 818 2.51 -12.10 14.93
C ASN A 818 2.29 -10.60 14.78
N CYS A 819 1.03 -10.16 14.83
CA CYS A 819 0.67 -8.76 14.92
C CYS A 819 -0.65 -8.55 15.67
N ILE A 820 -0.83 -7.36 16.21
CA ILE A 820 -2.09 -6.84 16.71
C ILE A 820 -2.59 -5.79 15.70
N LEU A 821 -3.82 -5.98 15.23
CA LEU A 821 -4.51 -5.00 14.39
C LEU A 821 -5.21 -3.95 15.25
N SER A 822 -4.89 -2.68 15.03
CA SER A 822 -5.47 -1.53 15.74
C SER A 822 -6.11 -0.53 14.79
N SER A 823 -6.95 0.37 15.31
CA SER A 823 -7.65 1.41 14.55
C SER A 823 -7.87 2.66 15.41
N SER A 824 -7.88 3.85 14.81
CA SER A 824 -8.39 5.06 15.46
C SER A 824 -9.88 5.00 15.80
N PHE A 825 -10.62 4.04 15.22
CA PHE A 825 -12.03 3.79 15.51
C PHE A 825 -12.21 2.51 16.34
N THR A 826 -13.25 2.46 17.16
CA THR A 826 -13.50 1.28 18.00
C THR A 826 -13.82 0.05 17.15
N ILE A 827 -12.94 -0.96 17.18
CA ILE A 827 -13.18 -2.26 16.56
C ILE A 827 -14.17 -3.06 17.44
N ASN A 828 -15.22 -3.60 16.82
CA ASN A 828 -16.21 -4.45 17.49
C ASN A 828 -15.84 -5.93 17.38
N ASN A 829 -15.49 -6.38 16.17
CA ASN A 829 -15.18 -7.79 15.88
C ASN A 829 -14.12 -7.90 14.80
N ILE A 830 -13.24 -8.88 14.94
CA ILE A 830 -12.30 -9.36 13.92
C ILE A 830 -12.52 -10.87 13.76
N GLN A 831 -12.85 -11.34 12.57
CA GLN A 831 -13.08 -12.76 12.28
C GLN A 831 -12.25 -13.22 11.09
N ALA A 832 -11.65 -14.41 11.18
CA ALA A 832 -10.89 -14.99 10.09
C ALA A 832 -11.82 -15.56 9.00
N LEU A 833 -11.44 -15.31 7.75
CA LEU A 833 -12.15 -15.75 6.56
C LEU A 833 -11.22 -16.51 5.61
N THR A 834 -11.80 -17.41 4.82
CA THR A 834 -11.13 -17.90 3.61
C THR A 834 -10.98 -16.76 2.59
N PRO A 835 -10.10 -16.87 1.58
CA PRO A 835 -10.02 -15.88 0.51
C PRO A 835 -11.31 -15.78 -0.33
N LEU A 836 -12.20 -16.77 -0.20
CA LEU A 836 -13.55 -16.78 -0.79
C LEU A 836 -14.63 -16.17 0.13
N GLU A 837 -14.21 -15.57 1.25
CA GLU A 837 -15.06 -14.85 2.20
C GLU A 837 -16.04 -15.75 2.97
N ALA A 838 -15.74 -17.05 3.05
CA ALA A 838 -16.42 -17.96 3.95
C ALA A 838 -15.80 -17.87 5.35
N PRO A 839 -16.60 -17.85 6.43
CA PRO A 839 -16.08 -17.83 7.80
C PRO A 839 -15.30 -19.11 8.10
N ASP A 840 -14.14 -18.97 8.73
CA ASP A 840 -13.43 -20.12 9.29
C ASP A 840 -14.17 -20.55 10.56
N THR A 841 -14.82 -21.72 10.50
CA THR A 841 -15.64 -22.29 11.59
C THR A 841 -14.89 -22.48 12.90
N SER A 842 -13.55 -22.43 12.89
CA SER A 842 -12.68 -22.56 14.06
C SER A 842 -12.32 -21.21 14.72
N SER A 843 -12.70 -20.07 14.13
CA SER A 843 -12.24 -18.74 14.56
C SER A 843 -13.14 -18.08 15.64
N ILE A 844 -12.50 -17.56 16.69
CA ILE A 844 -13.09 -16.71 17.74
C ILE A 844 -12.87 -15.24 17.35
N ASN A 845 -13.60 -14.29 17.95
CA ASN A 845 -13.31 -12.86 17.81
C ASN A 845 -11.86 -12.55 18.25
N LEU A 846 -11.03 -12.12 17.29
CA LEU A 846 -9.60 -11.85 17.49
C LEU A 846 -9.31 -10.41 17.94
N LYS A 847 -10.33 -9.65 18.39
CA LYS A 847 -10.14 -8.29 18.90
C LYS A 847 -9.08 -8.28 20.01
N GLU A 848 -8.07 -7.42 19.82
CA GLU A 848 -6.94 -7.23 20.75
C GLU A 848 -6.09 -8.49 21.02
N GLN A 849 -6.29 -9.57 20.25
CA GLN A 849 -5.48 -10.78 20.32
C GLN A 849 -4.37 -10.76 19.25
N PRO A 850 -3.20 -11.35 19.54
CA PRO A 850 -2.14 -11.49 18.54
C PRO A 850 -2.57 -12.47 17.44
N ILE A 851 -2.56 -11.99 16.20
CA ILE A 851 -2.78 -12.79 15.00
C ILE A 851 -1.46 -13.43 14.61
N ASN A 852 -1.41 -14.77 14.54
CA ASN A 852 -0.18 -15.51 14.23
C ASN A 852 -0.09 -15.86 12.75
N PHE A 853 1.09 -15.66 12.17
CA PHE A 853 1.40 -15.93 10.78
C PHE A 853 2.52 -16.96 10.66
N SER A 854 2.32 -17.93 9.77
CA SER A 854 3.44 -18.73 9.26
C SER A 854 4.33 -17.87 8.34
N PRO A 855 5.56 -18.28 8.04
CA PRO A 855 6.39 -17.61 7.04
C PRO A 855 5.60 -17.38 5.74
N TRP A 856 5.66 -16.17 5.18
CA TRP A 856 5.02 -15.83 3.90
C TRP A 856 3.50 -16.06 3.83
N ASP A 857 2.82 -16.13 4.97
CA ASP A 857 1.41 -16.50 5.06
C ASP A 857 0.45 -15.38 4.60
N ILE A 858 -0.67 -15.75 3.99
CA ILE A 858 -1.71 -14.82 3.51
C ILE A 858 -3.02 -15.13 4.24
N GLN A 859 -3.50 -14.23 5.10
CA GLN A 859 -4.74 -14.39 5.86
C GLN A 859 -5.75 -13.30 5.53
N THR A 860 -7.04 -13.63 5.55
CA THR A 860 -8.13 -12.69 5.23
C THR A 860 -9.03 -12.58 6.46
N PHE A 861 -9.45 -11.35 6.80
CA PHE A 861 -10.27 -11.08 7.98
C PHE A 861 -11.45 -10.20 7.62
N SER A 862 -12.61 -10.43 8.22
CA SER A 862 -13.66 -9.41 8.34
C SER A 862 -13.45 -8.58 9.59
N ILE A 863 -13.72 -7.28 9.47
CA ILE A 863 -13.60 -6.28 10.53
C ILE A 863 -14.90 -5.49 10.56
N SER A 864 -15.45 -5.32 11.77
CA SER A 864 -16.56 -4.39 12.01
C SER A 864 -16.11 -3.29 12.97
N LEU A 865 -16.53 -2.07 12.69
CA LEU A 865 -16.26 -0.91 13.54
C LEU A 865 -17.56 -0.46 14.22
N LYS A 866 -17.43 0.20 15.37
CA LYS A 866 -18.54 0.96 15.94
C LYS A 866 -18.91 2.07 14.96
N LYS A 867 -20.20 2.16 14.60
CA LYS A 867 -20.72 3.13 13.64
C LYS A 867 -20.26 4.54 14.01
N VAL A 868 -19.58 5.20 13.09
CA VAL A 868 -19.13 6.57 13.24
C VAL A 868 -20.33 7.48 12.96
N THR A 869 -20.98 8.00 14.01
CA THR A 869 -21.96 9.06 13.85
C THR A 869 -21.19 10.35 13.56
N ALA A 870 -21.15 10.77 12.30
CA ALA A 870 -20.64 12.09 11.95
C ALA A 870 -21.48 13.15 12.71
N PRO A 871 -20.90 13.95 13.62
CA PRO A 871 -21.65 15.05 14.22
C PRO A 871 -22.17 15.96 13.10
N ASN A 872 -23.40 16.44 13.24
CA ASN A 872 -24.07 17.29 12.23
C ASN A 872 -23.12 18.40 11.76
N ARG A 873 -22.84 18.37 10.46
CA ARG A 873 -21.80 19.15 9.78
C ARG A 873 -22.25 20.59 9.59
N ILE A 874 -21.60 21.54 10.26
CA ILE A 874 -21.43 22.88 9.71
C ILE A 874 -19.93 23.23 9.86
N PRO A 875 -19.28 23.79 8.82
CA PRO A 875 -17.99 24.44 8.96
C PRO A 875 -18.06 25.38 10.17
N PHE A 876 -17.07 25.33 11.06
CA PHE A 876 -17.00 26.27 12.15
C PHE A 876 -16.66 27.65 11.57
N GLU A 877 -17.66 28.40 11.10
CA GLU A 877 -17.45 29.73 10.55
C GLU A 877 -17.19 30.69 11.73
N MET A 878 -16.00 31.30 11.79
CA MET A 878 -15.64 32.18 12.91
C MET A 878 -16.56 33.39 13.09
N LYS A 879 -17.32 33.76 12.06
CA LYS A 879 -18.39 34.78 12.16
C LYS A 879 -19.52 34.37 13.11
N ASP A 880 -19.62 33.08 13.45
CA ASP A 880 -20.56 32.54 14.43
C ASP A 880 -20.11 32.70 15.88
N ILE A 881 -18.85 33.11 16.11
CA ILE A 881 -18.35 33.52 17.43
C ILE A 881 -18.57 35.04 17.55
N CYS A 882 -19.66 35.46 18.18
CA CYS A 882 -19.80 36.84 18.62
C CYS A 882 -18.93 37.07 19.86
N TYR A 883 -17.82 37.79 19.68
CA TYR A 883 -16.98 38.24 20.80
C TYR A 883 -17.70 39.30 21.63
N SER A 884 -17.58 39.21 22.96
CA SER A 884 -18.03 40.24 23.91
C SER A 884 -17.06 41.43 24.02
N ASN A 885 -15.84 41.33 23.47
CA ASN A 885 -14.81 42.37 23.50
C ASN A 885 -14.27 42.63 22.09
N SER A 886 -14.38 43.87 21.61
CA SER A 886 -13.96 44.29 20.26
C SER A 886 -12.46 44.52 20.10
N ASP A 887 -11.66 44.41 21.16
CA ASP A 887 -10.28 44.94 21.14
C ASP A 887 -9.19 43.87 20.99
N TYR A 888 -9.55 42.61 20.76
CA TYR A 888 -8.56 41.54 20.52
C TYR A 888 -9.01 40.61 19.37
N LEU A 889 -8.60 40.94 18.15
CA LEU A 889 -8.63 40.06 16.97
C LEU A 889 -7.52 38.99 17.03
N THR A 890 -7.34 38.34 18.19
CA THR A 890 -6.42 37.20 18.38
C THR A 890 -7.22 35.95 18.68
N TYR A 891 -6.79 34.81 18.14
CA TYR A 891 -7.41 33.49 18.34
C TYR A 891 -7.75 33.26 19.83
N PRO A 892 -8.88 32.60 20.18
CA PRO A 892 -9.27 32.32 21.57
C PRO A 892 -8.30 31.40 22.35
N LEU A 893 -7.13 31.08 21.80
CA LEU A 893 -6.10 30.28 22.47
C LEU A 893 -5.12 31.12 23.29
N GLN A 894 -5.11 32.46 23.15
CA GLN A 894 -4.14 33.29 23.87
C GLN A 894 -4.65 33.99 25.14
N ASN A 895 -5.94 33.99 25.46
CA ASN A 895 -6.45 34.64 26.68
C ASN A 895 -7.65 33.90 27.30
N GLY A 896 -7.41 32.99 28.24
CA GLY A 896 -8.37 32.65 29.33
C GLY A 896 -9.85 32.40 29.00
N PHE A 897 -10.21 31.93 27.80
CA PHE A 897 -11.61 31.66 27.45
C PHE A 897 -12.13 30.39 28.14
N ASP A 898 -13.35 30.44 28.66
CA ASP A 898 -13.99 29.30 29.31
C ASP A 898 -14.67 28.41 28.24
N SER A 899 -14.21 27.16 28.11
CA SER A 899 -14.82 26.11 27.26
C SER A 899 -15.93 25.38 28.03
N PRO A 900 -17.05 24.97 27.41
CA PRO A 900 -17.39 25.07 25.99
C PRO A 900 -18.04 26.40 25.61
N ILE A 901 -18.08 26.71 24.31
CA ILE A 901 -18.91 27.77 23.75
C ILE A 901 -20.31 27.23 23.50
N ILE A 902 -21.35 28.02 23.82
CA ILE A 902 -22.75 27.70 23.49
C ILE A 902 -23.34 28.82 22.62
N LYS A 903 -24.03 28.48 21.53
CA LYS A 903 -24.78 29.40 20.67
C LYS A 903 -26.18 28.88 20.42
N ILE A 904 -27.17 29.77 20.40
CA ILE A 904 -28.56 29.46 20.07
C ILE A 904 -29.08 30.38 18.95
N SER A 905 -29.76 29.83 17.95
CA SER A 905 -30.32 30.57 16.81
C SER A 905 -31.66 30.00 16.35
N GLN A 906 -32.51 30.82 15.71
CA GLN A 906 -33.77 30.37 15.12
C GLN A 906 -33.54 29.75 13.73
N LEU A 907 -34.27 28.69 13.38
CA LEU A 907 -34.28 28.06 12.06
C LEU A 907 -35.58 28.41 11.33
N ASP A 908 -35.51 29.30 10.34
CA ASP A 908 -36.66 29.65 9.50
C ASP A 908 -36.89 28.57 8.44
N THR A 909 -37.81 27.65 8.72
CA THR A 909 -38.26 26.63 7.76
C THR A 909 -39.78 26.67 7.62
N SER A 910 -40.28 26.50 6.40
CA SER A 910 -41.68 26.73 6.00
C SER A 910 -42.74 25.83 6.65
N SER A 911 -42.36 24.95 7.59
CA SER A 911 -43.27 23.97 8.19
C SER A 911 -42.95 23.54 9.63
N SER A 912 -41.94 24.10 10.31
CA SER A 912 -41.66 23.78 11.72
C SER A 912 -40.91 24.86 12.49
N THR A 913 -41.35 25.15 13.71
CA THR A 913 -40.72 26.05 14.70
C THR A 913 -39.58 25.34 15.42
N ASN A 914 -38.35 25.51 14.92
CA ASN A 914 -37.14 24.91 15.51
C ASN A 914 -36.14 25.98 15.94
N ILE A 915 -35.38 25.68 16.98
CA ILE A 915 -34.14 26.38 17.34
C ILE A 915 -32.95 25.47 17.09
N GLN A 916 -31.79 26.06 16.84
CA GLN A 916 -30.51 25.38 16.71
C GLN A 916 -29.62 25.75 17.90
N LEU A 917 -29.25 24.77 18.71
CA LEU A 917 -28.26 24.91 19.77
C LEU A 917 -26.93 24.34 19.27
N THR A 918 -25.87 25.14 19.26
CA THR A 918 -24.50 24.71 18.97
C THR A 918 -23.68 24.70 20.24
N ILE A 919 -22.95 23.61 20.52
CA ILE A 919 -22.05 23.47 21.67
C ILE A 919 -20.66 23.13 21.12
N GLY A 920 -19.65 23.94 21.41
CA GLY A 920 -18.29 23.79 20.88
C GLY A 920 -17.22 23.72 21.97
N ASN A 921 -16.34 22.73 21.91
CA ASN A 921 -15.13 22.68 22.72
C ASN A 921 -13.96 23.29 21.94
N ILE A 922 -13.53 24.48 22.35
CA ILE A 922 -12.37 25.18 21.78
C ILE A 922 -11.06 24.89 22.54
N ASN A 923 -11.10 24.05 23.58
CA ASN A 923 -9.89 23.60 24.27
C ASN A 923 -9.15 22.62 23.35
N ALA A 924 -7.86 22.87 23.11
CA ALA A 924 -7.01 22.06 22.23
C ALA A 924 -6.43 20.79 22.90
N LYS A 925 -6.59 20.66 24.21
CA LYS A 925 -5.93 19.61 25.01
C LYS A 925 -6.91 18.67 25.68
N GLU A 926 -8.05 19.17 26.14
CA GLU A 926 -8.94 18.42 27.02
C GLU A 926 -10.34 18.23 26.43
N THR A 927 -10.93 17.08 26.72
CA THR A 927 -12.34 16.79 26.46
C THR A 927 -13.19 17.53 27.49
N VAL A 928 -14.26 18.18 27.04
CA VAL A 928 -15.18 18.91 27.92
C VAL A 928 -16.53 18.22 27.92
N GLN A 929 -17.02 17.93 29.13
CA GLN A 929 -18.28 17.22 29.35
C GLN A 929 -19.18 18.02 30.30
N GLY A 930 -20.48 18.00 30.04
CA GLY A 930 -21.45 18.74 30.84
C GLY A 930 -22.86 18.60 30.30
N THR A 931 -23.76 19.47 30.78
CA THR A 931 -25.14 19.53 30.32
C THR A 931 -25.52 20.98 30.09
N VAL A 932 -26.04 21.29 28.90
CA VAL A 932 -26.68 22.58 28.62
C VAL A 932 -28.10 22.53 29.13
N PHE A 933 -28.47 23.47 29.98
CA PHE A 933 -29.82 23.71 30.46
C PHE A 933 -30.47 24.81 29.63
N LEU A 934 -31.76 24.65 29.35
CA LEU A 934 -32.57 25.56 28.55
C LEU A 934 -33.75 26.04 29.38
N GLU A 935 -33.98 27.35 29.38
CA GLU A 935 -35.06 28.03 30.09
C GLU A 935 -35.84 28.91 29.13
N THR A 936 -37.16 28.82 29.19
CA THR A 936 -38.10 29.55 28.34
C THR A 936 -39.18 30.24 29.19
N PRO A 937 -39.81 31.31 28.67
CA PRO A 937 -40.98 31.92 29.28
C PRO A 937 -42.20 30.97 29.20
N ASP A 938 -43.20 31.19 30.06
CA ASP A 938 -44.39 30.33 30.20
C ASP A 938 -45.19 30.11 28.90
N ASN A 939 -45.04 30.99 27.92
CA ASN A 939 -45.71 30.93 26.61
C ASN A 939 -44.95 30.14 25.53
N CYS A 940 -43.82 29.52 25.88
CA CYS A 940 -42.98 28.73 24.97
C CYS A 940 -42.54 27.42 25.62
N ILE A 941 -42.91 26.28 25.03
CA ILE A 941 -42.57 24.94 25.52
C ILE A 941 -41.53 24.31 24.60
N LEU A 942 -40.34 24.03 25.13
CA LEU A 942 -39.31 23.25 24.44
C LEU A 942 -39.54 21.74 24.61
N LYS A 943 -39.26 20.97 23.54
CA LYS A 943 -39.30 19.51 23.60
C LYS A 943 -38.27 18.91 24.57
N THR A 944 -37.18 19.64 24.85
CA THR A 944 -36.19 19.29 25.88
C THR A 944 -35.69 20.53 26.60
N SER A 945 -35.51 20.43 27.91
CA SER A 945 -34.92 21.48 28.75
C SER A 945 -33.45 21.22 29.11
N GLN A 946 -32.91 20.06 28.73
CA GLN A 946 -31.53 19.65 29.05
C GLN A 946 -30.90 18.88 27.91
N ILE A 947 -29.62 19.16 27.63
CA ILE A 947 -28.85 18.52 26.56
C ILE A 947 -27.46 18.17 27.09
N PRO A 948 -27.16 16.87 27.32
CA PRO A 948 -25.82 16.45 27.71
C PRO A 948 -24.86 16.55 26.53
N TYR A 949 -23.61 16.90 26.79
CA TYR A 949 -22.54 16.93 25.80
C TYR A 949 -21.25 16.32 26.34
N ASN A 950 -20.49 15.69 25.45
CA ASN A 950 -19.14 15.19 25.68
C ASN A 950 -18.31 15.46 24.43
N LEU A 951 -17.47 16.49 24.49
CA LEU A 951 -16.82 17.10 23.33
C LEU A 951 -15.30 16.94 23.40
N PRO A 952 -14.68 16.13 22.52
CA PRO A 952 -13.23 16.08 22.39
C PRO A 952 -12.61 17.45 22.07
N PRO A 953 -11.28 17.60 22.21
CA PRO A 953 -10.60 18.85 21.87
C PRO A 953 -10.92 19.32 20.45
N LEU A 954 -11.19 20.63 20.30
CA LEU A 954 -11.50 21.27 19.01
C LEU A 954 -12.67 20.60 18.25
N THR A 955 -13.81 20.39 18.91
CA THR A 955 -15.01 19.81 18.28
C THR A 955 -16.26 20.61 18.59
N ALA A 956 -17.31 20.46 17.79
CA ALA A 956 -18.62 21.06 18.06
C ALA A 956 -19.76 20.12 17.68
N ILE A 957 -20.90 20.27 18.35
CA ILE A 957 -22.14 19.55 18.05
C ILE A 957 -23.29 20.55 17.91
N GLN A 958 -24.29 20.18 17.11
CA GLN A 958 -25.51 20.96 16.94
C GLN A 958 -26.75 20.12 17.22
N HIS A 959 -27.68 20.69 17.96
CA HIS A 959 -28.97 20.11 18.28
C HIS A 959 -30.08 20.99 17.70
N THR A 960 -30.94 20.39 16.88
CA THR A 960 -32.20 21.00 16.45
C THR A 960 -33.26 20.66 17.49
N ILE A 961 -33.85 21.69 18.11
CA ILE A 961 -34.82 21.53 19.19
C ILE A 961 -36.15 22.14 18.73
N PRO A 962 -37.22 21.33 18.61
CA PRO A 962 -38.55 21.84 18.35
C PRO A 962 -39.10 22.61 19.55
N TYR A 963 -39.84 23.68 19.28
CA TYR A 963 -40.58 24.43 20.30
C TYR A 963 -42.03 24.68 19.87
N GLU A 964 -42.94 24.74 20.84
CA GLU A 964 -44.35 25.11 20.65
C GLU A 964 -44.63 26.45 21.35
N GLN A 965 -45.28 27.37 20.65
CA GLN A 965 -45.74 28.67 21.17
C GLN A 965 -47.27 28.75 21.10
N SER A 966 -47.87 29.40 22.08
CA SER A 966 -49.33 29.57 22.19
C SER A 966 -49.94 30.52 21.14
N GLU A 967 -49.15 31.37 20.47
CA GLU A 967 -49.58 32.26 19.38
C GLU A 967 -48.78 31.97 18.10
N ARG A 968 -49.46 31.69 16.97
CA ARG A 968 -48.81 31.30 15.70
C ARG A 968 -48.13 32.45 14.94
N GLU A 969 -48.40 33.71 15.30
CA GLU A 969 -47.85 34.92 14.65
C GLU A 969 -47.18 35.88 15.67
N GLY A 970 -46.54 35.31 16.71
CA GLY A 970 -45.78 36.08 17.70
C GLY A 970 -44.32 36.33 17.31
N PRO A 971 -43.63 37.27 17.98
CA PRO A 971 -42.19 37.48 17.78
C PRO A 971 -41.36 36.27 18.24
N SER A 972 -40.11 36.17 17.76
CA SER A 972 -39.19 35.04 18.04
C SER A 972 -39.16 34.62 19.52
N PRO A 973 -39.09 33.32 19.82
CA PRO A 973 -39.04 32.83 21.20
C PRO A 973 -37.80 33.37 21.91
N THR A 974 -38.01 33.89 23.13
CA THR A 974 -36.89 34.27 24.00
C THR A 974 -36.44 33.05 24.79
N ILE A 975 -35.16 32.68 24.70
CA ILE A 975 -34.64 31.42 25.28
C ILE A 975 -33.29 31.70 25.93
N ASN A 976 -33.11 31.21 27.15
CA ASN A 976 -31.84 31.23 27.88
C ASN A 976 -31.23 29.82 27.85
N ALA A 977 -29.94 29.71 27.52
CA ALA A 977 -29.20 28.46 27.52
C ALA A 977 -27.89 28.60 28.28
N TRP A 978 -27.57 27.66 29.18
CA TRP A 978 -26.33 27.73 29.97
C TRP A 978 -25.74 26.36 30.31
N THR A 979 -24.44 26.33 30.60
CA THR A 979 -23.75 25.18 31.20
C THR A 979 -22.81 25.65 32.29
N GLU A 980 -22.48 24.75 33.22
CA GLU A 980 -21.40 24.97 34.17
C GLU A 980 -20.19 24.13 33.81
N VAL A 981 -19.01 24.77 33.77
CA VAL A 981 -17.71 24.09 33.59
C VAL A 981 -16.68 24.73 34.50
N ASN A 982 -15.94 23.92 35.25
CA ASN A 982 -14.86 24.35 36.16
C ASN A 982 -15.28 25.46 37.15
N GLY A 983 -16.52 25.40 37.66
CA GLY A 983 -17.06 26.37 38.61
C GLY A 983 -17.50 27.72 38.00
N LYS A 984 -17.51 27.83 36.66
CA LYS A 984 -17.99 29.01 35.94
C LYS A 984 -19.21 28.67 35.08
N THR A 985 -20.13 29.63 34.96
CA THR A 985 -21.34 29.48 34.14
C THR A 985 -21.15 30.17 32.79
N ILE A 986 -21.28 29.41 31.70
CA ILE A 986 -21.28 29.94 30.33
C ILE A 986 -22.73 30.01 29.84
N ARG A 987 -23.15 31.18 29.33
CA ARG A 987 -24.55 31.48 28.97
C ARG A 987 -24.67 32.03 27.55
N THR A 988 -25.79 31.75 26.89
CA THR A 988 -26.20 32.36 25.62
C THR A 988 -27.70 32.57 25.58
N PHE A 989 -28.17 33.49 24.74
CA PHE A 989 -29.57 33.92 24.70
C PHE A 989 -30.06 34.04 23.26
N LEU A 990 -31.29 33.57 23.04
CA LEU A 990 -32.11 33.91 21.87
C LEU A 990 -33.07 35.00 22.31
N SER A 991 -33.07 36.17 21.67
CA SER A 991 -33.96 37.30 22.00
C SER A 991 -34.27 38.12 20.74
N ASN A 992 -35.42 38.80 20.71
CA ASN A 992 -35.80 39.77 19.67
C ASN A 992 -34.75 40.88 19.52
N ASN A 993 -34.76 41.67 18.43
CA ASN A 993 -33.76 42.71 18.14
C ASN A 993 -33.72 43.90 19.13
N ASP A 994 -34.70 44.05 20.02
CA ASP A 994 -34.73 45.12 21.02
C ASP A 994 -33.88 44.84 22.27
N PHE A 995 -33.33 45.87 22.90
CA PHE A 995 -32.54 45.72 24.13
C PHE A 995 -33.42 45.16 25.28
N PRO A 996 -32.99 44.12 26.02
CA PRO A 996 -33.86 43.33 26.91
C PRO A 996 -34.20 44.03 28.24
N ALA A 997 -33.91 45.32 28.37
CA ALA A 997 -34.18 46.10 29.57
C ALA A 997 -34.47 47.57 29.23
N LYS A 998 -35.18 48.27 30.12
CA LYS A 998 -35.19 49.74 30.12
C LYS A 998 -34.12 50.23 31.09
N ILE A 999 -33.32 51.20 30.63
CA ILE A 999 -32.23 51.76 31.42
C ILE A 999 -32.51 53.25 31.66
N SER A 1000 -32.38 53.69 32.90
CA SER A 1000 -32.36 55.10 33.28
C SER A 1000 -31.19 55.37 34.24
N TYR A 1001 -30.81 56.64 34.40
CA TYR A 1001 -29.81 57.03 35.39
C TYR A 1001 -30.18 58.32 36.10
N GLU A 1002 -29.68 58.46 37.33
CA GLU A 1002 -29.71 59.68 38.13
C GLU A 1002 -28.26 60.06 38.47
N LYS A 1003 -27.87 61.30 38.15
CA LYS A 1003 -26.53 61.85 38.42
C LYS A 1003 -26.61 62.92 39.51
N SER A 1004 -25.72 62.85 40.50
CA SER A 1004 -25.50 63.88 41.51
C SER A 1004 -24.01 64.18 41.64
N ALA A 1005 -23.64 65.22 42.41
CA ALA A 1005 -22.24 65.60 42.61
C ALA A 1005 -21.36 64.49 43.25
N ALA A 1006 -21.96 63.49 43.90
CA ALA A 1006 -21.23 62.44 44.63
C ALA A 1006 -21.52 61.00 44.14
N GLN A 1007 -22.55 60.77 43.32
CA GLN A 1007 -22.93 59.42 42.88
C GLN A 1007 -23.65 59.42 41.53
N VAL A 1008 -23.48 58.32 40.78
CA VAL A 1008 -24.31 57.96 39.62
C VAL A 1008 -25.09 56.69 39.96
N LYS A 1009 -26.41 56.75 39.88
CA LYS A 1009 -27.30 55.60 40.09
C LYS A 1009 -27.89 55.18 38.75
N VAL A 1010 -27.57 53.97 38.30
CA VAL A 1010 -28.15 53.37 37.09
C VAL A 1010 -29.28 52.45 37.51
N THR A 1011 -30.47 52.64 36.94
CA THR A 1011 -31.63 51.78 37.19
C THR A 1011 -31.93 50.98 35.94
N ILE A 1012 -32.09 49.67 36.11
CA ILE A 1012 -32.33 48.71 35.03
C ILE A 1012 -33.61 47.96 35.35
N GLU A 1013 -34.60 48.06 34.48
CA GLU A 1013 -35.87 47.33 34.53
C GLU A 1013 -35.84 46.20 33.51
N ASN A 1014 -36.04 44.95 33.97
CA ASN A 1014 -36.14 43.80 33.10
C ASN A 1014 -37.49 43.83 32.34
N THR A 1015 -37.44 43.96 31.02
CA THR A 1015 -38.66 43.98 30.19
C THR A 1015 -39.10 42.58 29.75
N GLN A 1016 -38.30 41.55 30.04
CA GLN A 1016 -38.51 40.18 29.60
C GLN A 1016 -39.22 39.33 30.66
N SER A 1017 -39.89 38.27 30.20
CA SER A 1017 -40.52 37.25 31.04
C SER A 1017 -39.55 36.16 31.51
N ILE A 1018 -38.25 36.32 31.27
CA ILE A 1018 -37.16 35.48 31.79
C ILE A 1018 -36.13 36.36 32.53
N PRO A 1019 -35.32 35.80 33.45
CA PRO A 1019 -34.28 36.58 34.12
C PRO A 1019 -33.25 37.10 33.12
N ILE A 1020 -32.78 38.33 33.33
CA ILE A 1020 -31.71 38.92 32.53
C ILE A 1020 -30.40 38.92 33.32
N TYR A 1021 -29.31 38.66 32.59
CA TYR A 1021 -27.96 38.57 33.14
C TYR A 1021 -27.06 39.54 32.40
N GLY A 1022 -26.11 40.17 33.06
CA GLY A 1022 -25.31 41.18 32.39
C GLY A 1022 -24.19 41.75 33.24
N SER A 1023 -23.61 42.85 32.77
CA SER A 1023 -22.70 43.65 33.57
C SER A 1023 -22.74 45.13 33.18
N ILE A 1024 -22.36 45.99 34.12
CA ILE A 1024 -22.14 47.43 33.90
C ILE A 1024 -20.64 47.69 33.94
N THR A 1025 -20.09 48.22 32.85
CA THR A 1025 -18.67 48.59 32.73
C THR A 1025 -18.55 50.07 32.38
N TRP A 1026 -17.59 50.78 32.95
CA TRP A 1026 -17.41 52.21 32.72
C TRP A 1026 -16.35 52.49 31.64
N ILE A 1027 -16.67 53.38 30.69
CA ILE A 1027 -15.75 53.81 29.62
C ILE A 1027 -15.60 55.34 29.69
N SER A 1028 -14.35 55.81 29.83
CA SER A 1028 -14.01 57.24 29.78
C SER A 1028 -12.79 57.44 28.88
N LEU A 1029 -12.90 58.36 27.92
CA LEU A 1029 -11.83 58.75 27.01
C LEU A 1029 -11.44 60.20 27.31
N ARG A 1030 -10.21 60.45 27.74
CA ARG A 1030 -9.57 61.77 27.66
C ARG A 1030 -8.49 61.75 26.60
N TYR A 1031 -8.66 62.58 25.57
CA TYR A 1031 -7.58 62.96 24.67
C TYR A 1031 -6.83 64.13 25.29
N SER A 1032 -5.54 63.95 25.58
CA SER A 1032 -4.67 65.06 25.96
C SER A 1032 -4.09 65.70 24.69
N PRO A 1033 -4.50 66.92 24.30
CA PRO A 1033 -3.93 67.56 23.11
C PRO A 1033 -2.46 67.95 23.27
N ILE A 1034 -1.95 68.00 24.52
CA ILE A 1034 -0.56 68.35 24.84
C ILE A 1034 0.36 67.14 24.70
N THR A 1035 -0.10 65.94 25.09
CA THR A 1035 0.72 64.72 25.09
C THR A 1035 0.34 63.72 24.01
N HIS A 1036 -0.73 63.96 23.24
CA HIS A 1036 -1.32 63.05 22.25
C HIS A 1036 -1.56 61.63 22.81
N ASP A 1037 -1.83 61.55 24.11
CA ASP A 1037 -1.90 60.28 24.84
C ASP A 1037 -3.32 60.05 25.32
N THR A 1038 -3.82 58.83 25.14
CA THR A 1038 -5.16 58.40 25.59
C THR A 1038 -4.99 57.66 26.91
N LYS A 1039 -5.47 58.25 28.00
CA LYS A 1039 -5.45 57.59 29.33
C LYS A 1039 -6.85 57.13 29.72
N TYR A 1040 -6.95 55.88 30.17
CA TYR A 1040 -8.15 55.28 30.75
C TYR A 1040 -8.24 55.64 32.25
N ASN A 1041 -9.43 56.02 32.74
CA ASN A 1041 -9.66 56.37 34.15
C ASN A 1041 -9.93 55.11 35.02
N GLN A 1042 -9.41 55.08 36.25
CA GLN A 1042 -9.72 54.05 37.27
C GLN A 1042 -10.80 54.53 38.26
N PHE A 1043 -11.79 53.68 38.54
CA PHE A 1043 -12.82 53.90 39.58
C PHE A 1043 -12.49 53.09 40.85
N THR A 1044 -12.85 53.56 42.05
CA THR A 1044 -12.45 52.92 43.33
C THR A 1044 -13.22 51.64 43.70
N LYS A 1045 -14.33 51.29 43.02
CA LYS A 1045 -15.09 50.03 43.19
C LYS A 1045 -16.33 49.97 42.26
N PRO A 1046 -16.65 48.79 41.72
CA PRO A 1046 -15.82 47.98 40.83
C PRO A 1046 -15.93 48.46 39.37
N GLU A 1047 -14.86 48.29 38.58
CA GLU A 1047 -14.82 48.62 37.13
C GLU A 1047 -15.86 47.84 36.31
N ASN A 1048 -16.35 46.72 36.85
CA ASN A 1048 -17.40 45.87 36.30
C ASN A 1048 -18.36 45.42 37.42
N THR A 1049 -19.67 45.58 37.23
CA THR A 1049 -20.70 45.12 38.17
C THR A 1049 -21.63 44.13 37.49
N ASP A 1050 -21.73 42.90 38.00
CA ASP A 1050 -22.64 41.89 37.45
C ASP A 1050 -24.11 42.23 37.72
N ILE A 1051 -24.96 41.94 36.75
CA ILE A 1051 -26.40 42.18 36.75
C ILE A 1051 -27.10 40.83 36.81
N TYR A 1052 -28.02 40.69 37.76
CA TYR A 1052 -29.06 39.66 37.77
C TYR A 1052 -30.38 40.33 38.17
N ILE A 1053 -31.37 40.26 37.29
CA ILE A 1053 -32.68 40.88 37.52
C ILE A 1053 -33.77 39.89 37.12
N LYS A 1054 -34.70 39.59 38.03
CA LYS A 1054 -35.80 38.65 37.77
C LYS A 1054 -36.77 39.21 36.72
N PRO A 1055 -37.64 38.39 36.13
CA PRO A 1055 -38.66 38.85 35.20
C PRO A 1055 -39.46 40.03 35.76
N HIS A 1056 -39.60 41.11 34.98
CA HIS A 1056 -40.37 42.31 35.34
C HIS A 1056 -39.93 43.02 36.64
N GLU A 1057 -38.71 42.75 37.13
CA GLU A 1057 -38.13 43.39 38.30
C GLU A 1057 -37.25 44.59 37.89
N THR A 1058 -37.09 45.55 38.80
CA THR A 1058 -36.26 46.75 38.60
C THR A 1058 -35.20 46.82 39.69
N ASN A 1059 -33.93 46.83 39.29
CA ASN A 1059 -32.79 46.95 40.20
C ASN A 1059 -32.03 48.25 39.93
N SER A 1060 -31.48 48.85 40.99
CA SER A 1060 -30.62 50.03 40.89
C SER A 1060 -29.21 49.75 41.38
N TYR A 1061 -28.23 50.26 40.65
CA TYR A 1061 -26.80 50.12 40.92
C TYR A 1061 -26.19 51.51 41.13
N THR A 1062 -25.59 51.74 42.30
CA THR A 1062 -25.02 53.05 42.68
C THR A 1062 -23.50 53.02 42.61
N PHE A 1063 -22.93 54.01 41.93
CA PHE A 1063 -21.49 54.15 41.68
C PHE A 1063 -20.96 55.47 42.22
N LEU A 1064 -19.78 55.42 42.85
CA LEU A 1064 -19.11 56.58 43.46
C LEU A 1064 -17.82 56.93 42.67
N PRO A 1065 -17.75 58.08 42.00
CA PRO A 1065 -16.56 58.51 41.25
C PRO A 1065 -15.41 58.99 42.16
N GLN A 1066 -14.15 58.75 41.78
CA GLN A 1066 -12.96 59.14 42.55
C GLN A 1066 -12.68 60.66 42.54
N ASP A 1067 -12.98 61.33 41.44
CA ASP A 1067 -12.74 62.77 41.25
C ASP A 1067 -13.95 63.39 40.56
N THR A 1068 -14.56 64.38 41.19
CA THR A 1068 -15.78 65.04 40.71
C THR A 1068 -15.55 65.84 39.42
N SER A 1069 -14.29 66.13 39.07
CA SER A 1069 -13.89 66.83 37.83
C SER A 1069 -13.75 65.92 36.60
N LEU A 1070 -13.93 64.60 36.73
CA LEU A 1070 -13.71 63.60 35.67
C LEU A 1070 -14.99 63.15 34.93
N LEU A 1071 -16.18 63.60 35.32
CA LEU A 1071 -17.47 63.00 34.92
C LEU A 1071 -18.09 63.52 33.62
N ASP A 1072 -17.58 64.60 33.00
CA ASP A 1072 -18.28 65.26 31.89
C ASP A 1072 -18.23 64.48 30.55
N THR A 1073 -17.48 63.37 30.47
CA THR A 1073 -17.40 62.50 29.28
C THR A 1073 -17.41 61.00 29.61
N THR A 1074 -18.19 60.58 30.62
CA THR A 1074 -18.28 59.17 31.02
C THR A 1074 -19.44 58.45 30.33
N ILE A 1075 -19.17 57.28 29.74
CA ILE A 1075 -20.18 56.41 29.12
C ILE A 1075 -20.23 55.10 29.91
N ALA A 1076 -21.39 54.72 30.43
CA ALA A 1076 -21.61 53.39 30.98
C ALA A 1076 -21.91 52.41 29.83
N ARG A 1077 -21.07 51.41 29.63
CA ARG A 1077 -21.34 50.26 28.76
C ARG A 1077 -22.12 49.23 29.58
N ILE A 1078 -23.41 49.11 29.28
CA ILE A 1078 -24.29 48.15 29.96
C ILE A 1078 -24.51 46.98 29.01
N GLN A 1079 -24.01 45.82 29.40
CA GLN A 1079 -24.18 44.58 28.66
C GLN A 1079 -25.26 43.77 29.36
N ILE A 1080 -26.31 43.38 28.65
CA ILE A 1080 -27.36 42.49 29.16
C ILE A 1080 -27.62 41.43 28.11
N ASN A 1081 -27.58 40.18 28.54
CA ASN A 1081 -27.60 38.99 27.70
C ASN A 1081 -26.47 39.07 26.65
N ASN A 1082 -26.82 39.04 25.36
CA ASN A 1082 -25.91 39.20 24.23
C ASN A 1082 -25.90 40.63 23.65
N LYS A 1083 -26.50 41.61 24.34
CA LYS A 1083 -26.65 42.98 23.83
C LYS A 1083 -25.90 44.00 24.65
N ILE A 1084 -25.46 45.06 23.99
CA ILE A 1084 -24.72 46.16 24.59
C ILE A 1084 -25.48 47.44 24.31
N GLN A 1085 -25.69 48.23 25.35
CA GLN A 1085 -26.19 49.59 25.27
C GLN A 1085 -25.17 50.52 25.93
N PHE A 1086 -24.78 51.56 25.22
CA PHE A 1086 -23.92 52.62 25.75
C PHE A 1086 -24.81 53.74 26.27
N LEU A 1087 -24.65 54.08 27.54
CA LEU A 1087 -25.39 55.12 28.22
C LEU A 1087 -24.44 56.29 28.53
N PRO A 1088 -24.50 57.39 27.75
CA PRO A 1088 -23.74 58.59 28.05
C PRO A 1088 -24.30 59.25 29.32
N ILE A 1089 -23.43 59.47 30.31
CA ILE A 1089 -23.77 60.10 31.59
C ILE A 1089 -23.36 61.57 31.51
N GLN A 1090 -24.29 62.42 31.07
CA GLN A 1090 -24.10 63.86 30.94
C GLN A 1090 -24.46 64.59 32.22
#